data_AF-A0A5C7HDF1-F1
#
_entry.id   AF-A0A5C7HDF1-F1
#
_cell.length_a   1.000
_cell.length_b   1.000
_cell.length_c   1.000
_cell.angle_alpha   90.00
_cell.angle_beta   90.00
_cell.angle_gamma   90.00
#
_symmetry.space_group_name_H-M   'P 1'
#
loop_
_entity.id
_entity.type
_entity.pdbx_description
1 polymer ?
#
loop_
_entity_poly.entity_id
_entity_poly.type
_entity_poly.pdbx_seq_one_letter_code
_entity_poly.pdbx_strand_id
1 'polypeptide(L)'
;MHCEAALLCFFTSWPQNPPWKMSKTVLALPSLSSSSALFRPFHRQNRPSIPEVPATQILLWRYQILDPDSEIVAHWNYVFLITCLVALFIDPLYFYLPYIGGPACLSSDNSLGLWITFFRTCADLLFVLHMVLKFRTAFVSPSSRVFGRGELVTDSTEIAIKYLKSDFIIDLAATLPLPQIVIWLVIPATRDSRADYANSTLALIVLLQYIPRIFVIIPLNQRIIKTTGVVAKTAWSGAAYNIILFMLCSHVLGSTYYLLSIGRVFQCWKTECIKENASRILCISSFLDCNSLSKPERQSWQNVTNVLGNCDPSKENLPFKFGIFGDAFQQKAASAGFIRKFLFCLWWGFRNLSSYGQELNTTIFLGENFFAILTCISGSVLSALLIGNMQNFLQSMTVRIEEWRVKRRDTEEWMRHRQLPEDLQERVRQFVQYKWLATRGVNEESILRSLPLDLRRDIQRHLCIALIRRVPFFSQMDDQLLDAICERLISSLNTKGTYIVREDDPVTEMVFIIRGQLESSTTNGGRSGFYNSITLRPGDFCGEELLTWALMPSSSLNVPSSTRTVRALCEVEAFALQAEDLKFVAHQFKRLHSMKLQHAFRYYSHQWRTWAACFIQSGWRKFKKRKMTNELIRQENSFYYMQLPYQGSYYSDDQVTDASYEEESGKDSSVHSPNIQHLGITVLASRFAKNTRRGSAQKPVDAASSSLKIPQLFKPDEPDFSVDHEDV
;
A
#
# COMPACT_ATOMS: atom_id res chain seq x y z
N MET A 1 16.60 10.07 42.04
CA MET A 1 16.03 8.89 42.72
C MET A 1 14.51 8.71 42.56
N HIS A 2 13.65 9.75 42.49
CA HIS A 2 12.20 9.55 42.28
C HIS A 2 11.75 9.31 40.82
N CYS A 3 12.60 9.53 39.81
CA CYS A 3 12.31 9.18 38.40
C CYS A 3 12.76 7.76 38.00
N GLU A 4 13.76 7.18 38.67
CA GLU A 4 14.18 5.79 38.41
C GLU A 4 13.13 4.77 38.87
N ALA A 5 12.39 5.08 39.94
CA ALA A 5 11.29 4.25 40.43
C ALA A 5 10.11 4.19 39.44
N ALA A 6 9.87 5.27 38.67
CA ALA A 6 8.78 5.31 37.68
C ALA A 6 9.10 4.49 36.41
N LEU A 7 10.37 4.45 35.99
CA LEU A 7 10.83 3.65 34.86
C LEU A 7 10.93 2.15 35.19
N LEU A 8 11.34 1.81 36.42
CA LEU A 8 11.33 0.42 36.88
C LEU A 8 9.90 -0.13 37.03
N CYS A 9 8.93 0.67 37.48
CA CYS A 9 7.50 0.29 37.49
C CYS A 9 6.92 0.06 36.08
N PHE A 10 7.45 0.73 35.05
CA PHE A 10 7.03 0.53 33.67
C PHE A 10 7.55 -0.79 33.07
N PHE A 11 8.70 -1.28 33.53
CA PHE A 11 9.26 -2.58 33.10
C PHE A 11 8.82 -3.77 33.97
N THR A 12 8.41 -3.56 35.23
CA THR A 12 7.95 -4.63 36.13
C THR A 12 6.44 -4.87 36.13
N SER A 13 5.64 -4.00 35.51
CA SER A 13 4.18 -4.17 35.37
C SER A 13 3.73 -4.89 34.10
N TRP A 14 4.65 -5.50 33.35
CA TRP A 14 4.28 -6.45 32.31
C TRP A 14 3.75 -7.74 32.96
N PRO A 15 2.49 -8.15 32.73
CA PRO A 15 1.98 -9.36 33.36
C PRO A 15 2.79 -10.57 32.88
N GLN A 16 3.51 -11.20 33.80
CA GLN A 16 4.30 -12.42 33.58
C GLN A 16 3.43 -13.68 33.34
N ASN A 17 2.11 -13.55 33.17
CA ASN A 17 1.23 -14.64 32.76
C ASN A 17 0.07 -14.11 31.91
N PRO A 18 0.01 -14.37 30.59
CA PRO A 18 -1.21 -14.14 29.82
C PRO A 18 -2.26 -15.21 30.17
N PRO A 19 -3.52 -14.85 30.51
CA PRO A 19 -4.55 -15.84 30.79
C PRO A 19 -5.21 -16.31 29.50
N TRP A 20 -4.46 -16.70 28.47
CA TRP A 20 -5.03 -17.33 27.29
C TRP A 20 -4.05 -18.37 26.74
N LYS A 21 -4.31 -19.64 27.06
CA LYS A 21 -3.84 -20.78 26.27
C LYS A 21 -4.45 -20.64 24.87
N MET A 22 -3.76 -19.96 23.96
CA MET A 22 -3.98 -20.18 22.53
C MET A 22 -3.56 -21.62 22.24
N SER A 23 -4.53 -22.45 21.88
CA SER A 23 -4.30 -23.80 21.37
C SER A 23 -3.31 -23.73 20.19
N LYS A 24 -2.23 -24.50 20.26
CA LYS A 24 -1.13 -24.60 19.27
C LYS A 24 -1.57 -25.30 17.97
N THR A 25 -2.72 -24.93 17.39
CA THR A 25 -3.27 -25.67 16.23
C THR A 25 -3.63 -24.79 15.02
N VAL A 26 -3.20 -23.52 14.96
CA VAL A 26 -3.48 -22.67 13.78
C VAL A 26 -2.24 -21.90 13.33
N LEU A 27 -1.18 -22.64 12.99
CA LEU A 27 -0.11 -22.20 12.08
C LEU A 27 0.29 -23.41 11.23
N ALA A 28 -0.68 -24.02 10.56
CA ALA A 28 -0.45 -24.89 9.43
C ALA A 28 -0.79 -24.08 8.17
N LEU A 29 0.25 -23.52 7.55
CA LEU A 29 0.21 -23.18 6.13
C LEU A 29 -0.20 -24.45 5.36
N PRO A 30 -1.26 -24.45 4.53
CA PRO A 30 -1.48 -25.56 3.63
C PRO A 30 -0.38 -25.50 2.56
N SER A 31 0.41 -26.56 2.50
CA SER A 31 1.21 -26.92 1.34
C SER A 31 0.28 -27.13 0.14
N LEU A 32 0.23 -26.15 -0.78
CA LEU A 32 -0.24 -26.42 -2.14
C LEU A 32 0.93 -26.95 -2.97
N SER A 33 0.87 -28.25 -3.24
CA SER A 33 1.56 -28.89 -4.34
C SER A 33 1.04 -28.38 -5.69
N SER A 34 1.94 -28.37 -6.65
CA SER A 34 1.82 -27.82 -8.00
C SER A 34 0.61 -28.28 -8.81
N SER A 35 -0.03 -27.33 -9.50
CA SER A 35 -0.59 -27.57 -10.83
C SER A 35 -0.23 -26.36 -11.70
N SER A 36 0.78 -26.58 -12.52
CA SER A 36 1.15 -25.72 -13.66
C SER A 36 0.07 -25.81 -14.74
N ALA A 37 0.06 -24.78 -15.61
CA ALA A 37 -0.69 -24.64 -16.87
C ALA A 37 -2.02 -23.88 -16.82
N LEU A 38 -1.94 -22.55 -16.95
CA LEU A 38 -2.68 -21.75 -17.97
C LEU A 38 -2.33 -20.25 -17.85
N PHE A 39 -1.06 -19.91 -18.07
CA PHE A 39 -0.70 -18.56 -18.51
C PHE A 39 0.16 -18.71 -19.76
N ARG A 40 -0.48 -18.56 -20.93
CA ARG A 40 0.24 -18.31 -22.17
C ARG A 40 0.92 -16.94 -22.04
N PRO A 41 2.22 -16.80 -22.33
CA PRO A 41 2.81 -15.48 -22.48
C PRO A 41 2.16 -14.79 -23.68
N PHE A 42 1.70 -13.56 -23.47
CA PHE A 42 1.12 -12.72 -24.50
C PHE A 42 2.07 -12.60 -25.70
N HIS A 43 1.60 -13.05 -26.87
CA HIS A 43 2.19 -12.67 -28.15
C HIS A 43 2.01 -11.16 -28.31
N ARG A 44 3.12 -10.44 -28.27
CA ARG A 44 3.21 -9.00 -28.56
C ARG A 44 2.90 -8.82 -30.05
N GLN A 45 1.66 -8.45 -30.38
CA GLN A 45 1.31 -8.05 -31.75
C GLN A 45 2.02 -6.74 -32.10
N ASN A 46 2.50 -6.70 -33.34
CA ASN A 46 3.37 -5.70 -33.95
C ASN A 46 2.94 -4.24 -33.71
N ARG A 47 3.82 -3.46 -33.08
CA ARG A 47 3.88 -2.00 -33.31
C ARG A 47 4.55 -1.75 -34.66
N PRO A 48 4.12 -0.75 -35.45
CA PRO A 48 4.84 -0.35 -36.64
C PRO A 48 6.25 0.12 -36.25
N SER A 49 7.25 -0.40 -36.96
CA SER A 49 8.66 -0.07 -36.82
C SER A 49 8.90 1.40 -37.18
N ILE A 50 9.24 2.20 -36.18
CA ILE A 50 9.95 3.47 -36.36
C ILE A 50 11.35 3.11 -36.89
N PRO A 51 11.92 3.83 -37.89
CA PRO A 51 13.22 3.48 -38.41
C PRO A 51 14.27 3.53 -37.31
N GLU A 52 14.95 2.40 -37.09
CA GLU A 52 16.12 2.32 -36.21
C GLU A 52 17.23 3.20 -36.80
N VAL A 53 17.51 4.31 -36.11
CA VAL A 53 18.77 5.05 -36.29
C VAL A 53 19.86 4.22 -35.61
N PRO A 54 20.97 3.88 -36.30
CA PRO A 54 21.96 2.97 -35.74
C PRO A 54 22.69 3.60 -34.55
N ALA A 55 22.39 3.11 -33.36
CA ALA A 55 23.05 3.47 -32.11
C ALA A 55 24.40 2.75 -31.98
N THR A 56 25.45 3.36 -32.51
CA THR A 56 26.83 3.11 -32.07
C THR A 56 27.63 4.41 -32.09
N GLN A 57 27.31 5.31 -31.16
CA GLN A 57 28.30 6.22 -30.63
C GLN A 57 28.54 5.82 -29.18
N ILE A 58 29.73 5.29 -28.91
CA ILE A 58 30.28 5.26 -27.55
C ILE A 58 30.42 6.73 -27.16
N LEU A 59 29.36 7.28 -26.56
CA LEU A 59 29.35 8.61 -26.00
C LEU A 59 30.37 8.59 -24.86
N LEU A 60 31.55 9.15 -25.13
CA LEU A 60 32.55 9.44 -24.12
C LEU A 60 31.83 10.08 -22.93
N TRP A 61 32.02 9.53 -21.71
CA TRP A 61 31.44 10.03 -20.45
C TRP A 61 31.58 11.56 -20.31
N ARG A 62 32.60 12.14 -20.96
CA ARG A 62 32.87 13.58 -21.12
C ARG A 62 31.72 14.42 -21.69
N TYR A 63 30.76 13.85 -22.43
CA TYR A 63 29.63 14.56 -23.04
C TYR A 63 28.27 14.17 -22.47
N GLN A 64 28.21 13.22 -21.52
CA GLN A 64 26.96 12.77 -20.95
C GLN A 64 26.51 13.70 -19.82
N ILE A 65 25.30 14.24 -19.94
CA ILE A 65 24.65 15.01 -18.89
C ILE A 65 23.70 14.09 -18.13
N LEU A 66 23.81 14.10 -16.81
CA LEU A 66 23.08 13.21 -15.93
C LEU A 66 21.73 13.82 -15.59
N ASP A 67 20.68 13.01 -15.73
CA ASP A 67 19.34 13.36 -15.27
C ASP A 67 19.31 13.35 -13.73
N PRO A 68 18.85 14.43 -13.06
CA PRO A 68 18.72 14.48 -11.61
C PRO A 68 17.85 13.36 -11.02
N ASP A 69 16.86 12.86 -11.76
CA ASP A 69 15.94 11.81 -11.29
C ASP A 69 16.43 10.39 -11.65
N SER A 70 17.64 10.26 -12.23
CA SER A 70 18.23 8.95 -12.55
C SER A 70 18.65 8.16 -11.30
N GLU A 71 18.54 6.83 -11.37
CA GLU A 71 18.96 5.93 -10.29
C GLU A 71 20.45 6.09 -9.93
N ILE A 72 21.30 6.42 -10.91
CA ILE A 72 22.74 6.63 -10.73
C ILE A 72 22.99 7.86 -9.86
N VAL A 73 22.32 8.99 -10.14
CA VAL A 73 22.45 10.22 -9.36
C VAL A 73 21.86 10.04 -7.96
N ALA A 74 20.72 9.36 -7.84
CA ALA A 74 20.13 9.04 -6.55
C ALA A 74 21.08 8.17 -5.69
N HIS A 75 21.66 7.10 -6.27
CA HIS A 75 22.62 6.26 -5.58
C HIS A 75 23.89 7.03 -5.19
N TRP A 76 24.43 7.85 -6.10
CA TRP A 76 25.58 8.71 -5.82
C TRP A 76 25.33 9.69 -4.67
N ASN A 77 24.15 10.32 -4.63
CA ASN A 77 23.78 11.23 -3.54
C ASN A 77 23.76 10.52 -2.18
N TYR A 78 23.32 9.26 -2.12
CA TYR A 78 23.39 8.45 -0.90
C TYR A 78 24.84 8.09 -0.51
N VAL A 79 25.66 7.66 -1.47
CA VAL A 79 27.09 7.38 -1.23
C VAL A 79 27.82 8.63 -0.76
N PHE A 80 27.51 9.78 -1.35
CA PHE A 80 28.08 11.06 -0.98
C PHE A 80 27.62 11.51 0.41
N LEU A 81 26.35 11.30 0.78
CA LEU A 81 25.87 11.58 2.14
C LEU A 81 26.66 10.78 3.20
N ILE A 82 26.90 9.49 2.95
CA ILE A 82 27.74 8.65 3.83
C ILE A 82 29.17 9.20 3.88
N THR A 83 29.72 9.60 2.74
CA THR A 83 31.05 10.22 2.66
C THR A 83 31.14 11.50 3.48
N CYS A 84 30.10 12.36 3.46
CA CYS A 84 30.04 13.56 4.28
C CYS A 84 30.02 13.21 5.77
N LEU A 85 29.25 12.22 6.21
CA LEU A 85 29.22 11.77 7.61
C LEU A 85 30.57 11.23 8.07
N VAL A 86 31.25 10.44 7.22
CA VAL A 86 32.60 9.92 7.50
C VAL A 86 33.61 11.08 7.59
N ALA A 87 33.54 12.06 6.69
CA ALA A 87 34.42 13.21 6.73
C ALA A 87 34.24 14.04 8.02
N LEU A 88 32.98 14.30 8.42
CA LEU A 88 32.69 14.97 9.69
C LEU A 88 33.17 14.17 10.91
N PHE A 89 33.23 12.84 10.83
CA PHE A 89 33.80 12.01 11.89
C PHE A 89 35.33 12.14 11.97
N ILE A 90 36.01 12.24 10.81
CA ILE A 90 37.48 12.33 10.73
C ILE A 90 37.98 13.68 11.22
N ASP A 91 37.28 14.79 10.91
CA ASP A 91 37.77 16.15 11.19
C ASP A 91 38.13 16.39 12.68
N PRO A 92 37.29 16.04 13.68
CA PRO A 92 37.65 16.21 15.09
C PRO A 92 38.80 15.29 15.55
N LEU A 93 39.18 14.26 14.80
CA LEU A 93 40.30 13.39 15.18
C LEU A 93 41.63 14.14 15.26
N TYR A 94 41.78 15.22 14.48
CA TYR A 94 42.95 16.09 14.54
C TYR A 94 43.15 16.72 15.93
N PHE A 95 42.10 16.85 16.74
CA PHE A 95 42.19 17.36 18.10
C PHE A 95 42.90 16.41 19.07
N TYR A 96 43.05 15.14 18.70
CA TYR A 96 43.78 14.14 19.48
C TYR A 96 45.27 14.04 19.12
N LEU A 97 45.79 14.83 18.17
CA LEU A 97 47.21 14.86 17.85
C LEU A 97 48.11 15.29 19.02
N PRO A 98 47.82 16.40 19.74
CA PRO A 98 48.63 16.77 20.88
C PRO A 98 48.41 15.80 22.04
N TYR A 99 49.49 15.37 22.68
CA TYR A 99 49.43 14.52 23.88
C TYR A 99 50.50 14.94 24.89
N ILE A 100 50.30 14.54 26.14
CA ILE A 100 51.29 14.78 27.20
C ILE A 100 52.15 13.53 27.37
N GLY A 101 53.44 13.66 27.09
CA GLY A 101 54.44 12.61 27.25
C GLY A 101 55.22 12.74 28.56
N GLY A 102 55.86 11.63 28.97
CA GLY A 102 56.92 11.59 29.98
C GLY A 102 56.70 12.46 31.23
N PRO A 103 57.74 13.14 31.75
CA PRO A 103 57.64 14.05 32.89
C PRO A 103 56.98 15.38 32.51
N ALA A 104 55.71 15.32 32.07
CA ALA A 104 54.86 16.46 31.74
C ALA A 104 55.46 17.38 30.66
N CYS A 105 55.58 16.87 29.44
CA CYS A 105 55.94 17.62 28.24
C CYS A 105 54.87 17.46 27.14
N LEU A 106 54.77 18.44 26.24
CA LEU A 106 53.86 18.41 25.09
C LEU A 106 54.56 17.87 23.85
N SER A 107 53.88 16.97 23.12
CA SER A 107 54.30 16.50 21.80
C SER A 107 53.09 16.29 20.90
N SER A 108 53.34 16.08 19.61
CA SER A 108 52.32 15.71 18.62
C SER A 108 52.58 14.31 18.09
N ASP A 109 51.53 13.50 17.97
CA ASP A 109 51.62 12.14 17.43
C ASP A 109 51.62 12.15 15.89
N ASN A 110 52.80 12.03 15.30
CA ASN A 110 52.97 12.01 13.85
C ASN A 110 52.38 10.75 13.19
N SER A 111 52.33 9.61 13.89
CA SER A 111 51.79 8.36 13.34
C SER A 111 50.28 8.47 13.19
N LEU A 112 49.60 8.95 14.23
CA LEU A 112 48.17 9.24 14.18
C LEU A 112 47.86 10.30 13.10
N GLY A 113 48.68 11.35 12.99
CA GLY A 113 48.54 12.38 11.95
C GLY A 113 48.61 11.84 10.53
N LEU A 114 49.52 10.89 10.25
CA LEU A 114 49.62 10.25 8.93
C LEU A 114 48.35 9.47 8.57
N TRP A 115 47.80 8.70 9.50
CA TRP A 115 46.57 7.94 9.25
C TRP A 115 45.34 8.84 9.07
N ILE A 116 45.18 9.87 9.92
CA ILE A 116 44.06 10.81 9.78
C ILE A 116 44.15 11.53 8.43
N THR A 117 45.33 12.01 8.05
CA THR A 117 45.53 12.73 6.78
C THR A 117 45.31 11.84 5.55
N PHE A 118 45.66 10.54 5.62
CA PHE A 118 45.34 9.58 4.57
C PHE A 118 43.83 9.45 4.33
N PHE A 119 43.06 9.10 5.37
CA PHE A 119 41.60 8.93 5.24
C PHE A 119 40.92 10.25 4.87
N ARG A 120 41.44 11.37 5.37
CA ARG A 120 40.95 12.71 5.05
C ARG A 120 41.11 13.04 3.57
N THR A 121 42.26 12.72 2.99
CA THR A 121 42.55 12.92 1.56
C THR A 121 41.65 12.05 0.69
N CYS A 122 41.39 10.80 1.08
CA CYS A 122 40.43 9.94 0.39
C CYS A 122 39.01 10.54 0.37
N ALA A 123 38.56 11.12 1.49
CA ALA A 123 37.28 11.81 1.53
C ALA A 123 37.28 13.06 0.63
N ASP A 124 38.35 13.87 0.63
CA ASP A 124 38.46 15.06 -0.23
C ASP A 124 38.35 14.74 -1.73
N LEU A 125 38.94 13.64 -2.18
CA LEU A 125 38.80 13.18 -3.57
C LEU A 125 37.34 12.92 -3.96
N LEU A 126 36.55 12.34 -3.05
CA LEU A 126 35.13 12.11 -3.27
C LEU A 126 34.31 13.42 -3.29
N PHE A 127 34.71 14.42 -2.49
CA PHE A 127 34.13 15.77 -2.57
C PHE A 127 34.43 16.45 -3.90
N VAL A 128 35.66 16.33 -4.42
CA VAL A 128 36.01 16.84 -5.75
C VAL A 128 35.19 16.13 -6.83
N LEU A 129 35.06 14.81 -6.75
CA LEU A 129 34.25 14.04 -7.70
C LEU A 129 32.77 14.46 -7.65
N HIS A 130 32.21 14.72 -6.47
CA HIS A 130 30.85 15.23 -6.32
C HIS A 130 30.70 16.64 -6.92
N MET A 131 31.67 17.52 -6.73
CA MET A 131 31.71 18.85 -7.36
C MET A 131 31.70 18.74 -8.89
N VAL A 132 32.51 17.84 -9.47
CA VAL A 132 32.52 17.57 -10.92
C VAL A 132 31.17 17.04 -11.41
N LEU A 133 30.52 16.17 -10.64
CA LEU A 133 29.20 15.65 -10.98
C LEU A 133 28.13 16.74 -10.95
N LYS A 134 28.18 17.71 -10.03
CA LYS A 134 27.22 18.84 -10.03
C LYS A 134 27.29 19.70 -11.30
N PHE A 135 28.48 19.86 -11.90
CA PHE A 135 28.61 20.50 -13.22
C PHE A 135 28.01 19.68 -14.37
N ARG A 136 27.72 18.39 -14.15
CA ARG A 136 27.19 17.45 -15.15
C ARG A 136 25.75 17.01 -14.88
N THR A 137 25.14 17.45 -13.80
CA THR A 137 23.73 17.16 -13.49
C THR A 137 22.82 18.23 -14.04
N ALA A 138 21.84 17.82 -14.85
CA ALA A 138 20.79 18.70 -15.34
C ALA A 138 19.91 19.21 -14.19
N PHE A 139 19.15 20.28 -14.44
CA PHE A 139 18.22 20.82 -13.44
C PHE A 139 16.87 21.15 -14.08
N VAL A 140 15.83 21.10 -13.26
CA VAL A 140 14.48 21.52 -13.64
C VAL A 140 14.31 23.01 -13.40
N SER A 141 13.93 23.79 -14.42
CA SER A 141 13.78 25.24 -14.29
C SER A 141 12.59 25.60 -13.37
N PRO A 142 12.72 26.55 -12.42
CA PRO A 142 11.62 26.91 -11.53
C PRO A 142 10.43 27.56 -12.23
N SER A 143 10.69 28.32 -13.30
CA SER A 143 9.68 29.05 -14.10
C SER A 143 8.73 28.11 -14.84
N SER A 144 9.22 26.96 -15.32
CA SER A 144 8.42 25.97 -16.03
C SER A 144 7.56 25.09 -15.10
N ARG A 145 7.80 25.12 -13.77
CA ARG A 145 7.00 24.36 -12.79
C ARG A 145 5.57 24.87 -12.64
N VAL A 146 5.30 26.12 -13.05
CA VAL A 146 3.98 26.76 -12.94
C VAL A 146 2.92 26.08 -13.83
N PHE A 147 3.34 25.36 -14.88
CA PHE A 147 2.43 24.66 -15.83
C PHE A 147 2.50 23.12 -15.77
N GLY A 148 2.96 22.54 -14.66
CA GLY A 148 2.67 21.13 -14.32
C GLY A 148 3.71 20.07 -14.70
N ARG A 149 4.74 20.40 -15.49
CA ARG A 149 5.98 19.59 -15.55
C ARG A 149 7.13 20.53 -15.88
N GLY A 150 8.03 20.72 -14.92
CA GLY A 150 9.16 21.60 -15.15
C GLY A 150 10.04 21.04 -16.28
N GLU A 151 10.49 21.91 -17.16
CA GLU A 151 11.38 21.60 -18.27
C GLU A 151 12.79 21.29 -17.75
N LEU A 152 13.36 20.18 -18.24
CA LEU A 152 14.70 19.75 -17.89
C LEU A 152 15.71 20.49 -18.77
N VAL A 153 16.50 21.37 -18.15
CA VAL A 153 17.56 22.11 -18.83
C VAL A 153 18.80 21.22 -18.89
N THR A 154 19.20 20.86 -20.10
CA THR A 154 20.39 20.04 -20.38
C THR A 154 21.55 20.84 -20.97
N ASP A 155 21.47 22.17 -21.08
CA ASP A 155 22.61 22.92 -21.59
C ASP A 155 23.74 23.05 -20.55
N SER A 156 24.96 22.67 -20.96
CA SER A 156 26.14 22.67 -20.11
C SER A 156 26.54 24.06 -19.62
N THR A 157 26.32 25.11 -20.42
CA THR A 157 26.67 26.48 -20.03
C THR A 157 25.70 27.02 -19.00
N GLU A 158 24.40 26.80 -19.19
CA GLU A 158 23.38 27.17 -18.21
C GLU A 158 23.54 26.43 -16.88
N ILE A 159 23.85 25.13 -16.91
CA ILE A 159 24.14 24.33 -15.70
C ILE A 159 25.32 24.93 -14.93
N ALA A 160 26.42 25.23 -15.62
CA ALA A 160 27.63 25.77 -15.00
C ALA A 160 27.38 27.16 -14.38
N ILE A 161 26.72 28.08 -15.09
CA ILE A 161 26.41 29.43 -14.59
C ILE A 161 25.52 29.36 -13.35
N LYS A 162 24.50 28.50 -13.37
CA LYS A 162 23.62 28.32 -12.22
C LYS A 162 24.38 27.79 -11.01
N TYR A 163 25.21 26.77 -11.20
CA TYR A 163 25.98 26.17 -10.12
C TYR A 163 27.01 27.13 -9.52
N LEU A 164 27.74 27.87 -10.37
CA LEU A 164 28.71 28.89 -9.96
C LEU A 164 28.08 30.01 -9.12
N LYS A 165 26.82 30.36 -9.37
CA LYS A 165 26.10 31.41 -8.63
C LYS A 165 25.51 30.95 -7.30
N SER A 166 25.29 29.64 -7.07
CA SER A 166 24.62 29.14 -5.87
C SER A 166 25.57 28.38 -4.93
N ASP A 167 25.82 27.10 -5.21
CA ASP A 167 26.37 26.15 -4.23
C ASP A 167 27.90 26.02 -4.35
N PHE A 168 28.47 26.50 -5.47
CA PHE A 168 29.88 26.29 -5.81
C PHE A 168 30.85 26.79 -4.74
N ILE A 169 30.62 27.97 -4.16
CA ILE A 169 31.52 28.54 -3.14
C ILE A 169 31.55 27.66 -1.88
N ILE A 170 30.39 27.12 -1.48
CA ILE A 170 30.27 26.24 -0.30
C ILE A 170 30.97 24.91 -0.57
N ASP A 171 30.72 24.31 -1.74
CA ASP A 171 31.36 23.07 -2.13
C ASP A 171 32.88 23.22 -2.26
N LEU A 172 33.35 24.33 -2.86
CA LEU A 172 34.77 24.65 -2.96
C LEU A 172 35.40 24.79 -1.58
N ALA A 173 34.81 25.59 -0.68
CA ALA A 173 35.30 25.73 0.68
C ALA A 173 35.34 24.41 1.45
N ALA A 174 34.35 23.52 1.24
CA ALA A 174 34.36 22.19 1.81
C ALA A 174 35.52 21.33 1.26
N THR A 175 35.82 21.41 -0.04
CA THR A 175 36.86 20.56 -0.70
C THR A 175 38.32 20.91 -0.36
N LEU A 176 38.62 22.11 0.14
CA LEU A 176 40.01 22.56 0.33
C LEU A 176 40.77 21.75 1.41
N PRO A 177 41.93 21.14 1.15
CA PRO A 177 42.66 20.34 2.14
C PRO A 177 43.47 21.20 3.14
N LEU A 178 42.81 22.12 3.85
CA LEU A 178 43.47 23.10 4.74
C LEU A 178 44.24 22.45 5.92
N PRO A 179 43.68 21.47 6.66
CA PRO A 179 44.40 20.78 7.74
C PRO A 179 45.65 20.05 7.25
N GLN A 180 45.61 19.43 6.07
CA GLN A 180 46.76 18.73 5.50
C GLN A 180 47.90 19.70 5.16
N ILE A 181 47.58 20.86 4.57
CA ILE A 181 48.58 21.90 4.26
C ILE A 181 49.23 22.41 5.55
N VAL A 182 48.45 22.64 6.61
CA VAL A 182 48.98 23.17 7.87
C VAL A 182 49.91 22.17 8.55
N ILE A 183 49.50 20.90 8.63
CA ILE A 183 50.27 19.86 9.34
C ILE A 183 51.59 19.57 8.64
N TRP A 184 51.60 19.50 7.31
CA TRP A 184 52.77 19.04 6.56
C TRP A 184 53.65 20.18 6.04
N LEU A 185 53.12 21.39 5.87
CA LEU A 185 53.86 22.53 5.33
C LEU A 185 54.12 23.61 6.38
N VAL A 186 53.09 24.04 7.11
CA VAL A 186 53.19 25.20 8.03
C VAL A 186 53.83 24.85 9.36
N ILE A 187 53.42 23.75 10.00
CA ILE A 187 53.93 23.34 11.33
C ILE A 187 55.44 23.01 11.28
N PRO A 188 55.97 22.25 10.30
CA PRO A 188 57.40 21.99 10.20
C PRO A 188 58.23 23.25 9.93
N ALA A 189 57.68 24.21 9.17
CA ALA A 189 58.36 25.45 8.81
C ALA A 189 58.44 26.49 9.97
N THR A 190 57.62 26.35 11.01
CA THR A 190 57.51 27.30 12.14
C THR A 190 57.99 26.72 13.48
N ARG A 191 58.58 25.52 13.44
CA ARG A 191 58.89 24.68 14.62
C ARG A 191 59.90 25.29 15.60
N ASP A 192 60.68 26.28 15.20
CA ASP A 192 61.72 26.91 16.03
C ASP A 192 61.21 27.98 17.02
N SER A 193 59.94 28.43 16.95
CA SER A 193 59.54 29.61 17.72
C SER A 193 58.11 29.61 18.30
N ARG A 194 57.75 28.57 19.09
CA ARG A 194 56.64 28.49 20.09
C ARG A 194 55.60 27.40 19.76
N ALA A 195 55.58 26.35 20.57
CA ALA A 195 54.59 25.26 20.51
C ALA A 195 53.12 25.72 20.72
N ASP A 196 52.88 26.88 21.35
CA ASP A 196 51.54 27.44 21.62
C ASP A 196 50.71 27.69 20.35
N TYR A 197 51.34 28.18 19.29
CA TYR A 197 50.63 28.64 18.10
C TYR A 197 50.18 27.48 17.21
N ALA A 198 50.96 26.40 17.14
CA ALA A 198 50.67 25.26 16.27
C ALA A 198 49.33 24.57 16.63
N ASN A 199 49.04 24.38 17.93
CA ASN A 199 47.82 23.70 18.37
C ASN A 199 46.56 24.56 18.23
N SER A 200 46.65 25.85 18.56
CA SER A 200 45.52 26.78 18.46
C SER A 200 45.18 27.12 17.00
N THR A 201 46.20 27.26 16.15
CA THR A 201 46.02 27.50 14.71
C THR A 201 45.45 26.28 13.99
N LEU A 202 45.93 25.07 14.31
CA LEU A 202 45.37 23.83 13.76
C LEU A 202 43.91 23.63 14.15
N ALA A 203 43.56 23.92 15.41
CA ALA A 203 42.18 23.84 15.89
C ALA A 203 41.24 24.80 15.15
N LEU A 204 41.67 26.06 14.96
CA LEU A 204 40.91 27.08 14.25
C LEU A 204 40.67 26.67 12.78
N ILE A 205 41.67 26.09 12.12
CA ILE A 205 41.57 25.70 10.71
C ILE A 205 40.68 24.49 10.52
N VAL A 206 40.76 23.49 11.42
CA VAL A 206 39.84 22.36 11.43
C VAL A 206 38.40 22.84 11.64
N LEU A 207 38.16 23.75 12.60
CA LEU A 207 36.83 24.31 12.84
C LEU A 207 36.31 25.10 11.63
N LEU A 208 37.16 25.93 11.02
CA LEU A 208 36.81 26.73 9.85
C LEU A 208 36.38 25.85 8.68
N GLN A 209 37.02 24.70 8.48
CA GLN A 209 36.65 23.77 7.40
C GLN A 209 35.44 22.88 7.76
N TYR A 210 35.23 22.60 9.04
CA TYR A 210 34.11 21.79 9.51
C TYR A 210 32.76 22.42 9.14
N ILE A 211 32.66 23.75 9.19
CA ILE A 211 31.43 24.50 8.93
C ILE A 211 30.91 24.32 7.49
N PRO A 212 31.68 24.60 6.42
CA PRO A 212 31.26 24.35 5.04
C PRO A 212 30.78 22.92 4.80
N ARG A 213 31.41 21.91 5.41
CA ARG A 213 31.04 20.50 5.25
C ARG A 213 29.64 20.19 5.78
N ILE A 214 29.24 20.81 6.88
CA ILE A 214 27.85 20.71 7.38
C ILE A 214 26.89 21.37 6.40
N PHE A 215 27.23 22.55 5.88
CA PHE A 215 26.37 23.27 4.95
C PHE A 215 26.14 22.53 3.63
N VAL A 216 27.07 21.68 3.17
CA VAL A 216 26.87 20.80 2.00
C VAL A 216 25.78 19.73 2.23
N ILE A 217 25.62 19.25 3.47
CA ILE A 217 24.65 18.19 3.80
C ILE A 217 23.20 18.70 3.71
N ILE A 218 22.95 19.97 4.00
CA ILE A 218 21.60 20.57 3.98
C ILE A 218 20.94 20.48 2.58
N PRO A 219 21.52 21.04 1.50
CA PRO A 219 20.94 20.94 0.17
C PRO A 219 20.95 19.50 -0.36
N LEU A 220 21.91 18.67 0.04
CA LEU A 220 21.94 17.25 -0.31
C LEU A 220 20.74 16.49 0.26
N ASN A 221 20.46 16.66 1.56
CA ASN A 221 19.29 16.06 2.21
C ASN A 221 17.99 16.54 1.59
N GLN A 222 17.88 17.83 1.26
CA GLN A 222 16.70 18.36 0.57
C GLN A 222 16.49 17.72 -0.81
N ARG A 223 17.56 17.43 -1.56
CA ARG A 223 17.46 16.74 -2.85
C ARG A 223 17.01 15.30 -2.67
N ILE A 224 17.61 14.55 -1.74
CA ILE A 224 17.23 13.17 -1.45
C ILE A 224 15.74 13.12 -1.07
N ILE A 225 15.28 13.96 -0.13
CA ILE A 225 13.86 14.01 0.29
C ILE A 225 12.94 14.31 -0.89
N LYS A 226 13.32 15.23 -1.80
CA LYS A 226 12.51 15.53 -2.99
C LYS A 226 12.38 14.33 -3.94
N THR A 227 13.45 13.55 -4.12
CA THR A 227 13.45 12.39 -5.02
C THR A 227 12.81 11.14 -4.43
N THR A 228 13.01 10.87 -3.14
CA THR A 228 12.58 9.61 -2.49
C THR A 228 11.42 9.79 -1.53
N GLY A 229 10.95 11.02 -1.29
CA GLY A 229 9.94 11.36 -0.30
C GLY A 229 10.44 11.34 1.15
N VAL A 230 11.44 10.50 1.45
CA VAL A 230 12.03 10.31 2.79
C VAL A 230 13.55 10.17 2.66
N VAL A 231 14.33 10.77 3.58
CA VAL A 231 15.80 10.60 3.61
C VAL A 231 16.19 9.12 3.68
N ALA A 232 15.44 8.34 4.46
CA ALA A 232 15.74 6.95 4.75
C ALA A 232 14.65 6.04 4.18
N LYS A 233 15.03 5.02 3.39
CA LYS A 233 14.10 4.11 2.72
C LYS A 233 13.24 3.29 3.69
N THR A 234 13.73 3.06 4.92
CA THR A 234 13.03 2.34 5.97
C THR A 234 13.01 3.14 7.28
N ALA A 235 11.99 2.95 8.11
CA ALA A 235 11.91 3.59 9.43
C ALA A 235 13.15 3.30 10.31
N TRP A 236 13.68 2.07 10.25
CA TRP A 236 14.92 1.69 10.94
C TRP A 236 16.15 2.44 10.43
N SER A 237 16.28 2.66 9.12
CA SER A 237 17.37 3.47 8.57
C SER A 237 17.27 4.94 9.00
N GLY A 238 16.06 5.47 9.17
CA GLY A 238 15.82 6.83 9.70
C GLY A 238 16.19 6.93 11.18
N ALA A 239 15.87 5.91 11.97
CA ALA A 239 16.25 5.82 13.37
C ALA A 239 17.78 5.80 13.54
N ALA A 240 18.45 4.90 12.81
CA ALA A 240 19.89 4.77 12.81
C ALA A 240 20.60 6.07 12.40
N TYR A 241 20.10 6.77 11.38
CA TYR A 241 20.66 8.05 10.93
C TYR A 241 20.68 9.10 12.06
N ASN A 242 19.58 9.27 12.80
CA ASN A 242 19.54 10.24 13.91
C ASN A 242 20.47 9.82 15.07
N ILE A 243 20.57 8.52 15.38
CA ILE A 243 21.50 8.02 16.39
C ILE A 243 22.95 8.29 15.97
N ILE A 244 23.30 8.07 14.70
CA ILE A 244 24.63 8.38 14.16
C ILE A 244 24.93 9.88 14.29
N LEU A 245 23.99 10.75 13.95
CA LEU A 245 24.16 12.20 14.11
C LEU A 245 24.38 12.59 15.58
N PHE A 246 23.63 11.98 16.51
CA PHE A 246 23.80 12.23 17.94
C PHE A 246 25.19 11.77 18.44
N MET A 247 25.63 10.59 18.02
CA MET A 247 26.97 10.07 18.31
C MET A 247 28.07 10.94 17.70
N LEU A 248 27.85 11.50 16.51
CA LEU A 248 28.78 12.43 15.87
C LEU A 248 28.89 13.75 16.66
N CYS A 249 27.78 14.32 17.13
CA CYS A 249 27.81 15.49 18.00
C CYS A 249 28.55 15.21 19.32
N SER A 250 28.33 14.04 19.91
CA SER A 250 29.06 13.58 21.10
C SER A 250 30.56 13.45 20.84
N HIS A 251 30.96 12.90 19.69
CA HIS A 251 32.36 12.80 19.26
C HIS A 251 33.02 14.17 19.11
N VAL A 252 32.35 15.13 18.44
CA VAL A 252 32.83 16.51 18.28
C VAL A 252 33.01 17.18 19.64
N LEU A 253 32.03 17.04 20.53
CA LEU A 253 32.08 17.60 21.87
C LEU A 253 33.22 17.00 22.70
N GLY A 254 33.38 15.67 22.68
CA GLY A 254 34.45 14.96 23.38
C GLY A 254 35.85 15.30 22.85
N SER A 255 35.99 15.46 21.54
CA SER A 255 37.24 15.87 20.90
C SER A 255 37.61 17.31 21.26
N THR A 256 36.62 18.21 21.25
CA THR A 256 36.80 19.61 21.65
C THR A 256 37.18 19.70 23.12
N TYR A 257 36.53 18.92 23.99
CA TYR A 257 36.87 18.81 25.40
C TYR A 257 38.33 18.40 25.60
N TYR A 258 38.80 17.36 24.90
CA TYR A 258 40.19 16.90 24.99
C TYR A 258 41.19 18.01 24.63
N LEU A 259 40.97 18.70 23.51
CA LEU A 259 41.83 19.78 23.07
C LEU A 259 41.84 20.94 24.07
N LEU A 260 40.68 21.33 24.61
CA LEU A 260 40.58 22.36 25.63
C LEU A 260 41.27 21.94 26.94
N SER A 261 41.21 20.66 27.30
CA SER A 261 41.95 20.11 28.45
C SER A 261 43.47 20.25 28.28
N ILE A 262 44.00 19.88 27.12
CA ILE A 262 45.42 20.07 26.79
C ILE A 262 45.80 21.56 26.81
N GLY A 263 44.96 22.41 26.20
CA GLY A 263 45.13 23.86 26.21
C GLY A 263 45.13 24.44 27.63
N ARG A 264 44.33 23.89 28.54
CA ARG A 264 44.24 24.33 29.94
C ARG A 264 45.50 24.01 30.75
N VAL A 265 46.06 22.81 30.59
CA VAL A 265 47.36 22.45 31.19
C VAL A 265 48.47 23.31 30.64
N PHE A 266 48.47 23.53 29.32
CA PHE A 266 49.45 24.39 28.70
C PHE A 266 49.38 25.84 29.23
N GLN A 267 48.17 26.38 29.41
CA GLN A 267 47.95 27.69 30.03
C GLN A 267 48.48 27.75 31.46
N CYS A 268 48.34 26.66 32.24
CA CYS A 268 48.94 26.57 33.57
C CYS A 268 50.46 26.67 33.49
N TRP A 269 51.11 25.86 32.64
CA TRP A 269 52.57 25.87 32.49
C TRP A 269 53.08 27.26 32.11
N LYS A 270 52.43 27.92 31.16
CA LYS A 270 52.81 29.28 30.74
C LYS A 270 52.68 30.29 31.89
N THR A 271 51.58 30.22 32.64
CA THR A 271 51.31 31.15 33.74
C THR A 271 52.32 30.98 34.89
N GLU A 272 52.60 29.74 35.29
CA GLU A 272 53.59 29.45 36.33
C GLU A 272 55.02 29.75 35.86
N CYS A 273 55.35 29.49 34.60
CA CYS A 273 56.63 29.84 34.01
C CYS A 273 56.89 31.35 34.02
N ILE A 274 55.87 32.17 33.73
CA ILE A 274 55.97 33.65 33.83
C ILE A 274 56.20 34.08 35.28
N LYS A 275 55.53 33.45 36.25
CA LYS A 275 55.72 33.74 37.69
C LYS A 275 57.12 33.38 38.19
N GLU A 276 57.66 32.23 37.77
CA GLU A 276 59.04 31.83 38.09
C GLU A 276 60.06 32.80 37.50
N ASN A 277 59.87 33.21 36.25
CA ASN A 277 60.76 34.16 35.59
C ASN A 277 60.73 35.54 36.26
N ALA A 278 59.55 35.98 36.71
CA ALA A 278 59.40 37.19 37.54
C ALA A 278 60.09 37.06 38.91
N SER A 279 60.21 35.83 39.43
CA SER A 279 60.86 35.50 40.70
C SER A 279 62.37 35.20 40.57
N ARG A 280 62.97 35.52 39.41
CA ARG A 280 64.39 35.28 39.06
C ARG A 280 64.80 33.80 38.89
N ILE A 281 63.85 32.87 38.76
CA ILE A 281 64.11 31.50 38.35
C ILE A 281 63.94 31.42 36.83
N LEU A 282 65.00 31.10 36.09
CA LEU A 282 64.96 31.07 34.63
C LEU A 282 64.06 29.93 34.14
N CYS A 283 62.85 30.27 33.67
CA CYS A 283 61.96 29.32 33.00
C CYS A 283 62.01 29.51 31.48
N ILE A 284 62.39 28.45 30.76
CA ILE A 284 62.53 28.46 29.30
C ILE A 284 61.37 27.66 28.69
N SER A 285 60.49 28.30 27.92
CA SER A 285 59.30 27.63 27.37
C SER A 285 59.62 26.49 26.40
N SER A 286 60.79 26.48 25.75
CA SER A 286 61.21 25.36 24.87
C SER A 286 61.46 24.06 25.63
N PHE A 287 61.64 24.13 26.96
CA PHE A 287 61.76 22.95 27.82
C PHE A 287 60.43 22.24 28.07
N LEU A 288 59.30 22.86 27.73
CA LEU A 288 57.98 22.22 27.86
C LEU A 288 57.66 21.29 26.66
N ASP A 289 58.48 21.28 25.61
CA ASP A 289 58.38 20.35 24.47
C ASP A 289 59.12 19.03 24.77
N CYS A 290 58.51 17.89 24.43
CA CYS A 290 59.15 16.58 24.59
C CYS A 290 60.43 16.41 23.76
N ASN A 291 60.64 17.18 22.70
CA ASN A 291 61.90 17.18 21.94
C ASN A 291 63.10 17.65 22.80
N SER A 292 62.85 18.32 23.92
CA SER A 292 63.89 18.80 24.84
C SER A 292 64.29 17.78 25.93
N LEU A 293 63.61 16.63 26.03
CA LEU A 293 63.83 15.65 27.12
C LEU A 293 65.26 15.09 27.17
N SER A 294 65.91 14.97 26.01
CA SER A 294 67.29 14.47 25.91
C SER A 294 68.35 15.52 26.24
N LYS A 295 68.00 16.80 26.41
CA LYS A 295 68.96 17.87 26.69
C LYS A 295 69.35 17.86 28.18
N PRO A 296 70.65 17.92 28.52
CA PRO A 296 71.08 17.93 29.93
C PRO A 296 70.61 19.18 30.69
N GLU A 297 70.51 20.32 30.00
CA GLU A 297 69.97 21.58 30.55
C GLU A 297 68.53 21.43 31.05
N ARG A 298 67.71 20.64 30.34
CA ARG A 298 66.32 20.35 30.70
C ARG A 298 66.22 19.55 31.99
N GLN A 299 67.09 18.57 32.17
CA GLN A 299 67.12 17.72 33.35
C GLN A 299 67.54 18.52 34.58
N SER A 300 68.52 19.42 34.44
CA SER A 300 68.89 20.35 35.51
C SER A 300 67.75 21.31 35.85
N TRP A 301 67.05 21.86 34.84
CA TRP A 301 65.91 22.76 35.05
C TRP A 301 64.75 22.05 35.78
N GLN A 302 64.50 20.78 35.46
CA GLN A 302 63.43 19.99 36.07
C GLN A 302 63.57 19.86 37.58
N ASN A 303 64.80 19.78 38.10
CA ASN A 303 65.07 19.65 39.53
C ASN A 303 64.83 20.95 40.31
N VAL A 304 64.80 22.11 39.62
CA VAL A 304 64.71 23.44 40.23
C VAL A 304 63.32 24.06 40.05
N THR A 305 62.62 23.72 38.97
CA THR A 305 61.30 24.29 38.66
C THR A 305 60.18 23.66 39.48
N ASN A 306 59.23 24.49 39.90
CA ASN A 306 57.96 24.08 40.51
C ASN A 306 56.80 24.07 39.49
N VAL A 307 57.02 24.49 38.24
CA VAL A 307 55.98 24.55 37.18
C VAL A 307 55.26 23.20 37.00
N LEU A 308 56.01 22.10 36.91
CA LEU A 308 55.43 20.77 36.72
C LEU A 308 54.64 20.31 37.95
N GLY A 309 55.11 20.69 39.14
CA GLY A 309 54.47 20.33 40.40
C GLY A 309 53.19 21.11 40.69
N ASN A 310 53.14 22.39 40.32
CA ASN A 310 52.00 23.30 40.51
C ASN A 310 50.92 23.15 39.43
N CYS A 311 51.24 22.49 38.32
CA CYS A 311 50.32 22.21 37.22
C CYS A 311 49.97 20.72 37.10
N ASP A 312 50.12 19.95 38.18
CA ASP A 312 49.74 18.54 38.23
C ASP A 312 48.32 18.37 38.82
N PRO A 313 47.27 18.21 38.00
CA PRO A 313 45.87 18.15 38.43
C PRO A 313 45.51 16.95 39.33
N SER A 314 46.45 16.02 39.55
CA SER A 314 46.29 14.93 40.52
C SER A 314 46.51 15.36 41.98
N LYS A 315 47.02 16.57 42.24
CA LYS A 315 47.23 17.09 43.60
C LYS A 315 46.02 17.91 44.08
N GLU A 316 45.54 17.66 45.30
CA GLU A 316 44.30 18.26 45.83
C GLU A 316 44.42 19.76 46.19
N ASN A 317 45.62 20.25 46.54
CA ASN A 317 45.85 21.63 47.01
C ASN A 317 46.72 22.44 46.05
N LEU A 318 46.21 22.72 44.85
CA LEU A 318 46.92 23.53 43.86
C LEU A 318 46.40 24.97 43.82
N PRO A 319 47.26 25.96 43.56
CA PRO A 319 46.84 27.33 43.32
C PRO A 319 46.06 27.47 42.00
N PHE A 320 46.31 26.59 41.02
CA PHE A 320 45.63 26.58 39.73
C PHE A 320 44.49 25.56 39.71
N LYS A 321 43.25 26.04 39.51
CA LYS A 321 42.06 25.18 39.43
C LYS A 321 41.75 24.79 37.98
N PHE A 322 41.69 23.48 37.73
CA PHE A 322 41.45 22.92 36.40
C PHE A 322 39.96 22.74 36.04
N GLY A 323 39.09 22.55 37.03
CA GLY A 323 37.65 22.37 36.82
C GLY A 323 37.32 21.13 36.01
N ILE A 324 36.35 21.24 35.08
CA ILE A 324 35.89 20.15 34.20
C ILE A 324 37.03 19.52 33.39
N PHE A 325 38.10 20.26 33.12
CA PHE A 325 39.26 19.79 32.36
C PHE A 325 40.23 18.94 33.18
N GLY A 326 40.09 18.92 34.51
CA GLY A 326 40.96 18.17 35.42
C GLY A 326 40.81 16.65 35.26
N ASP A 327 39.58 16.17 35.06
CA ASP A 327 39.25 14.74 34.99
C ASP A 327 40.05 13.99 33.91
N ALA A 328 40.32 14.65 32.77
CA ALA A 328 41.10 14.08 31.67
C ALA A 328 42.54 13.69 32.08
N PHE A 329 43.10 14.36 33.09
CA PHE A 329 44.45 14.10 33.58
C PHE A 329 44.46 13.22 34.82
N GLN A 330 43.48 13.38 35.71
CA GLN A 330 43.30 12.49 36.86
C GLN A 330 43.14 11.03 36.43
N GLN A 331 42.38 10.79 35.36
CA GLN A 331 42.20 9.46 34.76
C GLN A 331 43.30 9.08 33.76
N LYS A 332 44.37 9.88 33.65
CA LYS A 332 45.51 9.67 32.72
C LYS A 332 45.08 9.51 31.25
N ALA A 333 43.97 10.11 30.82
CA ALA A 333 43.51 10.03 29.44
C ALA A 333 44.44 10.78 28.48
N ALA A 334 45.09 11.86 28.92
CA ALA A 334 46.02 12.65 28.11
C ALA A 334 47.34 11.94 27.74
N SER A 335 47.75 10.93 28.53
CA SER A 335 48.96 10.14 28.32
C SER A 335 48.68 8.71 27.84
N ALA A 336 47.40 8.32 27.75
CA ALA A 336 46.99 7.01 27.27
C ALA A 336 47.10 6.88 25.73
N GLY A 337 47.19 5.64 25.25
CA GLY A 337 47.14 5.35 23.80
C GLY A 337 45.82 5.78 23.15
N PHE A 338 45.84 5.95 21.81
CA PHE A 338 44.75 6.55 21.04
C PHE A 338 43.35 5.99 21.34
N ILE A 339 43.19 4.67 21.34
CA ILE A 339 41.89 4.03 21.54
C ILE A 339 41.31 4.38 22.92
N ARG A 340 42.14 4.35 23.96
CA ARG A 340 41.71 4.63 25.34
C ARG A 340 41.31 6.09 25.50
N LYS A 341 42.12 7.03 25.00
CA LYS A 341 41.80 8.46 25.05
C LYS A 341 40.56 8.80 24.23
N PHE A 342 40.40 8.22 23.03
CA PHE A 342 39.23 8.40 22.19
C PHE A 342 37.94 7.91 22.87
N LEU A 343 37.91 6.68 23.37
CA LEU A 343 36.72 6.11 24.02
C LEU A 343 36.34 6.87 25.29
N PHE A 344 37.33 7.30 26.08
CA PHE A 344 37.09 8.12 27.27
C PHE A 344 36.43 9.46 26.92
N CYS A 345 36.96 10.17 25.92
CA CYS A 345 36.42 11.46 25.50
C CYS A 345 35.07 11.33 24.80
N LEU A 346 34.85 10.29 24.00
CA LEU A 346 33.54 9.98 23.41
C LEU A 346 32.49 9.73 24.49
N TRP A 347 32.83 8.92 25.49
CA TRP A 347 31.97 8.68 26.65
C TRP A 347 31.66 9.98 27.40
N TRP A 348 32.66 10.83 27.65
CA TRP A 348 32.47 12.13 28.29
C TRP A 348 31.50 13.02 27.49
N GLY A 349 31.66 13.09 26.17
CA GLY A 349 30.76 13.83 25.29
C GLY A 349 29.34 13.26 25.31
N PHE A 350 29.19 11.94 25.21
CA PHE A 350 27.89 11.27 25.22
C PHE A 350 27.13 11.48 26.52
N ARG A 351 27.83 11.32 27.66
CA ARG A 351 27.29 11.53 29.01
C ARG A 351 26.71 12.94 29.19
N ASN A 352 27.46 13.96 28.74
CA ASN A 352 27.05 15.35 28.89
C ASN A 352 25.98 15.77 27.86
N LEU A 353 26.00 15.22 26.64
CA LEU A 353 25.00 15.56 25.63
C LEU A 353 23.63 14.92 25.89
N SER A 354 23.61 13.76 26.54
CA SER A 354 22.37 13.03 26.86
C SER A 354 21.57 13.64 28.01
N SER A 355 22.10 14.66 28.69
CA SER A 355 21.52 15.34 29.88
C SER A 355 21.24 14.46 31.11
N TYR A 356 21.06 13.14 30.98
CA TYR A 356 20.75 12.19 32.05
C TYR A 356 21.93 11.87 33.00
N GLY A 357 23.13 12.41 32.75
CA GLY A 357 24.32 12.13 33.56
C GLY A 357 25.28 13.30 33.69
N GLN A 358 24.83 14.55 33.53
CA GLN A 358 25.69 15.73 33.64
C GLN A 358 26.14 15.96 35.09
N GLU A 359 27.45 15.97 35.32
CA GLU A 359 28.07 16.38 36.59
C GLU A 359 29.23 17.35 36.28
N LEU A 360 28.90 18.47 35.66
CA LEU A 360 29.89 19.49 35.30
C LEU A 360 30.20 20.36 36.52
N ASN A 361 31.37 20.14 37.12
CA ASN A 361 31.86 20.97 38.23
C ASN A 361 32.80 22.06 37.70
N THR A 362 32.28 23.28 37.52
CA THR A 362 33.04 24.37 36.91
C THR A 362 33.78 25.25 37.92
N THR A 363 34.86 25.89 37.46
CA THR A 363 35.53 26.97 38.19
C THR A 363 34.99 28.35 37.79
N ILE A 364 35.50 29.42 38.41
CA ILE A 364 35.19 30.81 38.02
C ILE A 364 35.78 31.21 36.65
N PHE A 365 36.45 30.31 35.94
CA PHE A 365 37.04 30.60 34.65
C PHE A 365 35.95 30.80 33.57
N LEU A 366 35.97 31.97 32.91
CA LEU A 366 34.96 32.35 31.91
C LEU A 366 34.81 31.32 30.79
N GLY A 367 35.93 30.87 30.19
CA GLY A 367 35.89 29.95 29.05
C GLY A 367 35.28 28.58 29.39
N GLU A 368 35.48 28.11 30.62
CA GLU A 368 34.88 26.88 31.12
C GLU A 368 33.38 27.03 31.33
N ASN A 369 32.93 28.13 31.95
CA ASN A 369 31.52 28.39 32.15
C ASN A 369 30.77 28.56 30.82
N PHE A 370 31.35 29.28 29.85
CA PHE A 370 30.76 29.38 28.51
C PHE A 370 30.66 28.02 27.81
N PHE A 371 31.70 27.19 27.89
CA PHE A 371 31.68 25.84 27.29
C PHE A 371 30.65 24.92 27.97
N ALA A 372 30.54 24.97 29.30
CA ALA A 372 29.56 24.21 30.06
C ALA A 372 28.12 24.64 29.71
N ILE A 373 27.83 25.95 29.68
CA ILE A 373 26.52 26.48 29.29
C ILE A 373 26.14 26.03 27.86
N LEU A 374 27.07 26.15 26.90
CA LEU A 374 26.85 25.71 25.52
C LEU A 374 26.57 24.21 25.45
N THR A 375 27.30 23.41 26.22
CA THR A 375 27.11 21.95 26.31
C THR A 375 25.73 21.59 26.87
N CYS A 376 25.28 22.28 27.92
CA CYS A 376 23.96 22.03 28.51
C CYS A 376 22.81 22.40 27.55
N ILE A 377 22.90 23.56 26.88
CA ILE A 377 21.89 24.00 25.90
C ILE A 377 21.85 23.06 24.71
N SER A 378 23.01 22.77 24.10
CA SER A 378 23.11 21.89 22.93
C SER A 378 22.66 20.46 23.25
N GLY A 379 23.03 19.90 24.41
CA GLY A 379 22.61 18.58 24.86
C GLY A 379 21.10 18.46 25.04
N SER A 380 20.48 19.48 25.63
CA SER A 380 19.03 19.54 25.82
C SER A 380 18.28 19.57 24.49
N VAL A 381 18.71 20.41 23.54
CA VAL A 381 18.10 20.50 22.20
C VAL A 381 18.28 19.20 21.42
N LEU A 382 19.50 18.64 21.38
CA LEU A 382 19.78 17.43 20.61
C LEU A 382 19.07 16.19 21.19
N SER A 383 18.97 16.08 22.50
CA SER A 383 18.21 15.00 23.15
C SER A 383 16.71 15.11 22.86
N ALA A 384 16.13 16.31 22.90
CA ALA A 384 14.74 16.52 22.54
C ALA A 384 14.45 16.18 21.06
N LEU A 385 15.33 16.59 20.15
CA LEU A 385 15.23 16.26 18.72
C LEU A 385 15.35 14.75 18.48
N LEU A 386 16.27 14.07 19.16
CA LEU A 386 16.43 12.62 19.05
C LEU A 386 15.15 11.90 19.50
N ILE A 387 14.63 12.22 20.69
CA ILE A 387 13.43 11.62 21.24
C ILE A 387 12.21 11.88 20.34
N GLY A 388 12.01 13.13 19.92
CA GLY A 388 10.88 13.50 19.05
C GLY A 388 10.93 12.79 17.68
N ASN A 389 12.11 12.72 17.05
CA ASN A 389 12.27 12.01 15.79
C ASN A 389 12.08 10.50 15.96
N MET A 390 12.62 9.89 17.03
CA MET A 390 12.40 8.47 17.31
C MET A 390 10.92 8.15 17.53
N GLN A 391 10.20 8.99 18.26
CA GLN A 391 8.77 8.83 18.50
C GLN A 391 7.98 8.85 17.18
N ASN A 392 8.28 9.77 16.27
CA ASN A 392 7.63 9.85 14.97
C ASN A 392 7.84 8.57 14.14
N PHE A 393 9.06 8.00 14.13
CA PHE A 393 9.32 6.74 13.43
C PHE A 393 8.58 5.57 14.05
N LEU A 394 8.58 5.44 15.38
CA LEU A 394 7.85 4.38 16.07
C LEU A 394 6.34 4.48 15.82
N GLN A 395 5.77 5.69 15.86
CA GLN A 395 4.37 5.94 15.56
C GLN A 395 4.02 5.57 14.11
N SER A 396 4.87 5.93 13.14
CA SER A 396 4.64 5.60 11.73
C SER A 396 4.52 4.09 11.48
N MET A 397 5.27 3.27 12.24
CA MET A 397 5.22 1.82 12.15
C MET A 397 3.95 1.23 12.79
N THR A 398 3.43 1.87 13.84
CA THR A 398 2.26 1.38 14.57
C THR A 398 0.92 1.86 14.00
N VAL A 399 0.90 2.78 13.02
CA VAL A 399 -0.36 3.36 12.46
C VAL A 399 -1.39 2.29 12.11
N ARG A 400 -1.05 1.28 11.30
CA ARG A 400 -2.01 0.25 10.87
C ARG A 400 -2.51 -0.60 12.03
N ILE A 401 -1.66 -0.86 13.01
CA ILE A 401 -2.01 -1.65 14.20
C ILE A 401 -2.93 -0.84 15.11
N GLU A 402 -2.65 0.45 15.28
CA GLU A 402 -3.49 1.36 16.05
C GLU A 402 -4.83 1.63 15.36
N GLU A 403 -4.87 1.79 14.03
CA GLU A 403 -6.12 1.87 13.27
C GLU A 403 -7.01 0.63 13.50
N TRP A 404 -6.43 -0.57 13.45
CA TRP A 404 -7.15 -1.81 13.78
C TRP A 404 -7.63 -1.82 15.23
N ARG A 405 -6.75 -1.45 16.17
CA ARG A 405 -7.06 -1.44 17.61
C ARG A 405 -8.19 -0.47 17.94
N VAL A 406 -8.15 0.74 17.37
CA VAL A 406 -9.20 1.76 17.52
C VAL A 406 -10.50 1.24 16.91
N LYS A 407 -10.49 0.79 15.65
CA LYS A 407 -11.69 0.27 14.99
C LYS A 407 -12.33 -0.91 15.74
N ARG A 408 -11.51 -1.82 16.29
CA ARG A 408 -11.99 -2.94 17.11
C ARG A 408 -12.63 -2.42 18.40
N ARG A 409 -11.99 -1.48 19.11
CA ARG A 409 -12.54 -0.88 20.34
C ARG A 409 -13.87 -0.19 20.07
N ASP A 410 -13.94 0.66 19.04
CA ASP A 410 -15.14 1.38 18.68
C ASP A 410 -16.29 0.43 18.32
N THR A 411 -15.99 -0.66 17.61
CA THR A 411 -16.98 -1.70 17.28
C THR A 411 -17.50 -2.38 18.54
N GLU A 412 -16.63 -2.80 19.46
CA GLU A 412 -17.02 -3.44 20.72
C GLU A 412 -17.84 -2.51 21.62
N GLU A 413 -17.44 -1.25 21.75
CA GLU A 413 -18.19 -0.24 22.51
C GLU A 413 -19.57 0.02 21.89
N TRP A 414 -19.65 0.12 20.56
CA TRP A 414 -20.92 0.25 19.85
C TRP A 414 -21.84 -0.96 20.08
N MET A 415 -21.30 -2.19 20.02
CA MET A 415 -22.08 -3.42 20.27
C MET A 415 -22.59 -3.49 21.71
N ARG A 416 -21.76 -3.11 22.68
CA ARG A 416 -22.12 -3.05 24.11
C ARG A 416 -23.19 -2.01 24.38
N HIS A 417 -23.04 -0.81 23.82
CA HIS A 417 -24.01 0.27 23.99
C HIS A 417 -25.39 -0.09 23.42
N ARG A 418 -25.42 -0.90 22.35
CA ARG A 418 -26.64 -1.42 21.73
C ARG A 418 -27.16 -2.72 22.36
N GLN A 419 -26.47 -3.27 23.36
CA GLN A 419 -26.85 -4.50 24.06
C GLN A 419 -27.10 -5.68 23.11
N LEU A 420 -26.23 -5.85 22.10
CA LEU A 420 -26.40 -6.94 21.14
C LEU A 420 -26.24 -8.32 21.82
N PRO A 421 -27.03 -9.34 21.44
CA PRO A 421 -26.82 -10.72 21.86
C PRO A 421 -25.41 -11.22 21.52
N GLU A 422 -24.82 -12.08 22.37
CA GLU A 422 -23.46 -12.61 22.18
C GLU A 422 -23.27 -13.30 20.81
N ASP A 423 -24.27 -14.02 20.32
CA ASP A 423 -24.22 -14.67 19.01
C ASP A 423 -24.07 -13.66 17.86
N LEU A 424 -24.73 -12.51 17.96
CA LEU A 424 -24.61 -11.43 16.98
C LEU A 424 -23.27 -10.71 17.13
N GLN A 425 -22.81 -10.47 18.36
CA GLN A 425 -21.50 -9.88 18.61
C GLN A 425 -20.39 -10.73 17.99
N GLU A 426 -20.42 -12.05 18.19
CA GLU A 426 -19.41 -12.96 17.64
C GLU A 426 -19.41 -12.96 16.12
N ARG A 427 -20.59 -12.92 15.48
CA ARG A 427 -20.70 -12.79 14.02
C ARG A 427 -20.13 -11.46 13.50
N VAL A 428 -20.37 -10.35 14.22
CA VAL A 428 -19.79 -9.05 13.88
C VAL A 428 -18.27 -9.06 14.04
N ARG A 429 -17.75 -9.63 15.12
CA ARG A 429 -16.29 -9.77 15.35
C ARG A 429 -15.63 -10.55 14.21
N GLN A 430 -16.21 -11.70 13.83
CA GLN A 430 -15.71 -12.53 12.72
C GLN A 430 -15.73 -11.76 11.39
N PHE A 431 -16.82 -11.04 11.10
CA PHE A 431 -16.91 -10.23 9.87
C PHE A 431 -15.89 -9.10 9.85
N VAL A 432 -15.75 -8.34 10.93
CA VAL A 432 -14.81 -7.21 11.01
C VAL A 432 -13.36 -7.69 10.92
N GLN A 433 -13.04 -8.83 11.55
CA GLN A 433 -11.72 -9.45 11.44
C GLN A 433 -11.43 -9.94 10.03
N TYR A 434 -12.37 -10.64 9.39
CA TYR A 434 -12.21 -11.10 8.02
C TYR A 434 -12.04 -9.93 7.05
N LYS A 435 -12.90 -8.91 7.14
CA LYS A 435 -12.82 -7.69 6.33
C LYS A 435 -11.45 -7.02 6.47
N TRP A 436 -10.91 -6.94 7.70
CA TRP A 436 -9.58 -6.40 7.92
C TRP A 436 -8.48 -7.25 7.30
N LEU A 437 -8.55 -8.59 7.38
CA LEU A 437 -7.56 -9.47 6.78
C LEU A 437 -7.59 -9.40 5.25
N ALA A 438 -8.77 -9.33 4.64
CA ALA A 438 -8.96 -9.25 3.19
C ALA A 438 -8.50 -7.91 2.62
N THR A 439 -8.97 -6.78 3.18
CA THR A 439 -8.66 -5.45 2.62
C THR A 439 -7.47 -4.75 3.28
N ARG A 440 -6.89 -5.36 4.32
CA ARG A 440 -5.88 -4.75 5.22
C ARG A 440 -6.34 -3.46 5.88
N GLY A 441 -7.63 -3.11 5.86
CA GLY A 441 -8.15 -1.83 6.35
C GLY A 441 -8.23 -0.74 5.27
N VAL A 442 -8.07 -1.10 3.99
CA VAL A 442 -8.25 -0.20 2.86
C VAL A 442 -9.72 -0.16 2.45
N ASN A 443 -10.21 1.03 2.09
CA ASN A 443 -11.53 1.21 1.49
C ASN A 443 -11.38 1.27 -0.05
N GLU A 444 -11.67 0.16 -0.73
CA GLU A 444 -11.55 0.02 -2.18
C GLU A 444 -12.33 1.09 -2.96
N GLU A 445 -13.54 1.40 -2.50
CA GLU A 445 -14.41 2.38 -3.17
C GLU A 445 -13.82 3.80 -3.12
N SER A 446 -13.21 4.18 -1.99
CA SER A 446 -12.56 5.49 -1.84
C SER A 446 -11.37 5.65 -2.78
N ILE A 447 -10.57 4.60 -2.96
CA ILE A 447 -9.44 4.59 -3.90
C ILE A 447 -9.96 4.78 -5.32
N LEU A 448 -10.94 3.98 -5.74
CA LEU A 448 -11.49 4.04 -7.09
C LEU A 448 -12.13 5.41 -7.39
N ARG A 449 -12.81 6.04 -6.42
CA ARG A 449 -13.40 7.37 -6.57
C ARG A 449 -12.36 8.50 -6.69
N SER A 450 -11.15 8.31 -6.17
CA SER A 450 -10.06 9.29 -6.26
C SER A 450 -9.35 9.30 -7.63
N LEU A 451 -9.58 8.26 -8.45
CA LEU A 451 -8.99 8.13 -9.78
C LEU A 451 -9.86 8.83 -10.85
N PRO A 452 -9.25 9.32 -11.94
CA PRO A 452 -9.99 9.74 -13.14
C PRO A 452 -10.92 8.64 -13.66
N LEU A 453 -12.03 9.04 -14.27
CA LEU A 453 -13.09 8.14 -14.76
C LEU A 453 -12.55 7.04 -15.68
N ASP A 454 -11.63 7.38 -16.58
CA ASP A 454 -11.09 6.44 -17.57
C ASP A 454 -10.30 5.31 -16.89
N LEU A 455 -9.40 5.65 -15.95
CA LEU A 455 -8.63 4.66 -15.20
C LEU A 455 -9.52 3.80 -14.30
N ARG A 456 -10.53 4.40 -13.67
CA ARG A 456 -11.50 3.67 -12.85
C ARG A 456 -12.22 2.60 -13.68
N ARG A 457 -12.67 2.96 -14.88
CA ARG A 457 -13.35 2.05 -15.82
C ARG A 457 -12.44 0.91 -16.26
N ASP A 458 -11.21 1.20 -16.64
CA ASP A 458 -10.24 0.17 -17.06
C ASP A 458 -9.96 -0.85 -15.95
N ILE A 459 -9.80 -0.38 -14.71
CA ILE A 459 -9.59 -1.24 -13.54
C ILE A 459 -10.83 -2.11 -13.28
N GLN A 460 -12.02 -1.51 -13.23
CA GLN A 460 -13.26 -2.25 -13.00
C GLN A 460 -13.52 -3.28 -14.11
N ARG A 461 -13.31 -2.92 -15.37
CA ARG A 461 -13.40 -3.85 -16.51
C ARG A 461 -12.43 -5.01 -16.32
N HIS A 462 -11.16 -4.74 -15.97
CA HIS A 462 -10.16 -5.78 -15.75
C HIS A 462 -10.55 -6.77 -14.64
N LEU A 463 -11.12 -6.28 -13.54
CA LEU A 463 -11.52 -7.11 -12.41
C LEU A 463 -12.78 -7.94 -12.67
N CYS A 464 -13.76 -7.39 -13.40
CA CYS A 464 -15.11 -7.94 -13.45
C CYS A 464 -15.48 -8.63 -14.77
N ILE A 465 -14.88 -8.26 -15.92
CA ILE A 465 -15.35 -8.69 -17.25
C ILE A 465 -15.37 -10.22 -17.42
N ALA A 466 -14.39 -10.91 -16.86
CA ALA A 466 -14.28 -12.36 -16.95
C ALA A 466 -15.41 -13.08 -16.18
N LEU A 467 -15.90 -12.49 -15.09
CA LEU A 467 -17.00 -13.03 -14.29
C LEU A 467 -18.33 -12.77 -14.99
N ILE A 468 -18.54 -11.55 -15.49
CA ILE A 468 -19.77 -11.18 -16.19
C ILE A 468 -19.97 -12.02 -17.45
N ARG A 469 -18.91 -12.24 -18.26
CA ARG A 469 -18.99 -13.05 -19.49
C ARG A 469 -19.31 -14.53 -19.24
N ARG A 470 -19.23 -15.04 -18.01
CA ARG A 470 -19.68 -16.41 -17.70
C ARG A 470 -21.20 -16.52 -17.69
N VAL A 471 -21.92 -15.42 -17.45
CA VAL A 471 -23.37 -15.40 -17.60
C VAL A 471 -23.67 -15.50 -19.10
N PRO A 472 -24.32 -16.58 -19.57
CA PRO A 472 -24.51 -16.80 -20.99
C PRO A 472 -25.26 -15.65 -21.68
N PHE A 473 -26.16 -14.99 -20.97
CA PHE A 473 -26.87 -13.81 -21.45
C PHE A 473 -25.93 -12.60 -21.65
N PHE A 474 -25.12 -12.24 -20.66
CA PHE A 474 -24.17 -11.12 -20.77
C PHE A 474 -23.07 -11.37 -21.80
N SER A 475 -22.68 -12.63 -22.03
CA SER A 475 -21.69 -12.99 -23.05
C SER A 475 -22.08 -12.61 -24.49
N GLN A 476 -23.37 -12.42 -24.75
CA GLN A 476 -23.90 -12.04 -26.06
C GLN A 476 -24.10 -10.54 -26.22
N MET A 477 -23.84 -9.76 -25.16
CA MET A 477 -23.91 -8.31 -25.18
C MET A 477 -22.67 -7.71 -25.84
N ASP A 478 -22.83 -6.50 -26.35
CA ASP A 478 -21.73 -5.69 -26.83
C ASP A 478 -20.83 -5.24 -25.66
N ASP A 479 -19.56 -4.97 -25.98
CA ASP A 479 -18.55 -4.64 -24.97
C ASP A 479 -18.86 -3.33 -24.23
N GLN A 480 -19.58 -2.38 -24.85
CA GLN A 480 -19.99 -1.13 -24.22
C GLN A 480 -21.00 -1.37 -23.08
N LEU A 481 -21.92 -2.31 -23.30
CA LEU A 481 -22.91 -2.70 -22.29
C LEU A 481 -22.25 -3.47 -21.15
N LEU A 482 -21.30 -4.35 -21.47
CA LEU A 482 -20.51 -5.04 -20.46
C LEU A 482 -19.71 -4.05 -19.60
N ASP A 483 -19.17 -2.97 -20.20
CA ASP A 483 -18.49 -1.90 -19.47
C ASP A 483 -19.42 -1.14 -18.53
N ALA A 484 -20.64 -0.81 -19.00
CA ALA A 484 -21.64 -0.15 -18.17
C ALA A 484 -22.07 -0.99 -16.96
N ILE A 485 -22.09 -2.32 -17.10
CA ILE A 485 -22.34 -3.26 -15.99
C ILE A 485 -21.10 -3.33 -15.07
N CYS A 486 -19.89 -3.42 -15.63
CA CYS A 486 -18.65 -3.46 -14.84
C CYS A 486 -18.50 -2.23 -13.94
N GLU A 487 -18.86 -1.04 -14.42
CA GLU A 487 -18.77 0.21 -13.65
C GLU A 487 -19.69 0.23 -12.42
N ARG A 488 -20.76 -0.56 -12.42
CA ARG A 488 -21.80 -0.63 -11.37
C ARG A 488 -21.65 -1.79 -10.38
N LEU A 489 -20.66 -2.66 -10.58
CA LEU A 489 -20.41 -3.75 -9.65
C LEU A 489 -19.77 -3.25 -8.36
N ILE A 490 -20.28 -3.74 -7.23
CA ILE A 490 -19.81 -3.39 -5.89
C ILE A 490 -19.17 -4.63 -5.24
N SER A 491 -18.08 -4.44 -4.50
CA SER A 491 -17.43 -5.50 -3.74
C SER A 491 -18.32 -5.98 -2.58
N SER A 492 -18.51 -7.29 -2.45
CA SER A 492 -19.33 -7.96 -1.44
C SER A 492 -18.51 -9.02 -0.71
N LEU A 493 -18.50 -8.94 0.62
CA LEU A 493 -17.77 -9.86 1.50
C LEU A 493 -18.76 -10.56 2.43
N ASN A 494 -18.69 -11.89 2.47
CA ASN A 494 -19.58 -12.71 3.29
C ASN A 494 -18.77 -13.67 4.16
N THR A 495 -19.16 -13.81 5.44
CA THR A 495 -18.54 -14.77 6.35
C THR A 495 -19.23 -16.13 6.30
N LYS A 496 -18.56 -17.17 6.79
CA LYS A 496 -19.13 -18.50 6.87
C LYS A 496 -20.48 -18.50 7.62
N GLY A 497 -21.47 -19.18 7.04
CA GLY A 497 -22.79 -19.34 7.62
C GLY A 497 -23.73 -18.15 7.44
N THR A 498 -23.32 -17.08 6.75
CA THR A 498 -24.25 -16.01 6.36
C THR A 498 -25.22 -16.51 5.30
N TYR A 499 -26.48 -16.10 5.44
CA TYR A 499 -27.48 -16.28 4.40
C TYR A 499 -27.46 -15.02 3.55
N ILE A 500 -27.17 -15.16 2.26
CA ILE A 500 -27.19 -14.05 1.30
C ILE A 500 -28.63 -13.75 0.91
N VAL A 501 -29.41 -14.80 0.61
CA VAL A 501 -30.84 -14.73 0.34
C VAL A 501 -31.50 -16.01 0.84
N ARG A 502 -32.74 -15.94 1.33
CA ARG A 502 -33.54 -17.13 1.64
C ARG A 502 -34.60 -17.35 0.57
N GLU A 503 -35.08 -18.59 0.45
CA GLU A 503 -36.23 -18.88 -0.40
C GLU A 503 -37.39 -17.95 0.01
N ASP A 504 -38.09 -17.40 -0.99
CA ASP A 504 -39.15 -16.40 -0.90
C ASP A 504 -38.74 -14.95 -0.52
N ASP A 505 -37.48 -14.70 -0.10
CA ASP A 505 -36.99 -13.33 0.14
C ASP A 505 -36.86 -12.54 -1.18
N PRO A 506 -37.06 -11.21 -1.17
CA PRO A 506 -36.85 -10.38 -2.35
C PRO A 506 -35.37 -10.37 -2.78
N VAL A 507 -35.10 -10.62 -4.06
CA VAL A 507 -33.73 -10.71 -4.61
C VAL A 507 -33.19 -9.31 -4.94
N THR A 508 -32.52 -8.64 -4.01
CA THR A 508 -32.05 -7.25 -4.22
C THR A 508 -30.79 -7.11 -5.07
N GLU A 509 -29.98 -8.16 -5.15
CA GLU A 509 -28.70 -8.14 -5.86
C GLU A 509 -28.38 -9.48 -6.51
N MET A 510 -27.64 -9.41 -7.62
CA MET A 510 -27.05 -10.55 -8.31
C MET A 510 -25.58 -10.66 -7.90
N VAL A 511 -25.17 -11.81 -7.37
CA VAL A 511 -23.84 -11.99 -6.76
C VAL A 511 -22.97 -12.90 -7.62
N PHE A 512 -21.78 -12.43 -7.97
CA PHE A 512 -20.76 -13.12 -8.77
C PHE A 512 -19.61 -13.56 -7.86
N ILE A 513 -19.41 -14.86 -7.72
CA ILE A 513 -18.44 -15.42 -6.77
C ILE A 513 -17.03 -15.29 -7.35
N ILE A 514 -16.12 -14.64 -6.64
CA ILE A 514 -14.70 -14.55 -7.01
C ILE A 514 -13.92 -15.64 -6.28
N ARG A 515 -14.16 -15.77 -4.97
CA ARG A 515 -13.54 -16.76 -4.10
C ARG A 515 -14.51 -17.27 -3.06
N GLY A 516 -14.30 -18.51 -2.63
CA GLY A 516 -15.14 -19.19 -1.66
C GLY A 516 -16.25 -20.03 -2.30
N GLN A 517 -17.16 -20.54 -1.48
CA GLN A 517 -18.22 -21.44 -1.87
C GLN A 517 -19.53 -21.07 -1.20
N LEU A 518 -20.60 -21.07 -1.98
CA LEU A 518 -21.97 -20.89 -1.50
C LEU A 518 -22.74 -22.20 -1.68
N GLU A 519 -23.63 -22.50 -0.76
CA GLU A 519 -24.66 -23.53 -0.91
C GLU A 519 -25.94 -22.86 -1.41
N SER A 520 -26.57 -23.43 -2.42
CA SER A 520 -27.85 -23.01 -2.97
C SER A 520 -28.83 -24.17 -2.82
N SER A 521 -29.81 -24.04 -1.92
CA SER A 521 -30.82 -25.07 -1.66
C SER A 521 -32.23 -24.59 -1.94
N THR A 522 -33.09 -25.44 -2.50
CA THR A 522 -34.52 -25.15 -2.75
C THR A 522 -35.41 -26.25 -2.17
N THR A 523 -36.53 -25.84 -1.57
CA THR A 523 -37.60 -26.72 -1.08
C THR A 523 -38.82 -26.74 -2.00
N ASN A 524 -38.76 -26.02 -3.13
CA ASN A 524 -39.83 -25.88 -4.11
C ASN A 524 -41.15 -25.45 -3.45
N GLY A 525 -41.08 -24.39 -2.64
CA GLY A 525 -42.23 -23.85 -1.91
C GLY A 525 -42.74 -24.77 -0.80
N GLY A 526 -41.84 -25.47 -0.11
CA GLY A 526 -42.17 -26.28 1.07
C GLY A 526 -42.84 -27.63 0.78
N ARG A 527 -42.67 -28.18 -0.43
CA ARG A 527 -43.25 -29.49 -0.80
C ARG A 527 -42.56 -30.62 -0.03
N SER A 528 -43.31 -31.40 0.76
CA SER A 528 -42.73 -32.48 1.56
C SER A 528 -42.02 -33.51 0.69
N GLY A 529 -40.77 -33.84 1.04
CA GLY A 529 -39.92 -34.80 0.32
C GLY A 529 -39.11 -34.23 -0.85
N PHE A 530 -39.14 -32.92 -1.11
CA PHE A 530 -38.30 -32.27 -2.13
C PHE A 530 -37.27 -31.34 -1.48
N TYR A 531 -36.00 -31.71 -1.56
CA TYR A 531 -34.86 -30.86 -1.17
C TYR A 531 -33.74 -31.05 -2.19
N ASN A 532 -33.37 -29.98 -2.88
CA ASN A 532 -32.25 -29.98 -3.81
C ASN A 532 -31.22 -28.96 -3.34
N SER A 533 -29.95 -29.37 -3.20
CA SER A 533 -28.84 -28.50 -2.80
C SER A 533 -27.69 -28.63 -3.81
N ILE A 534 -27.16 -27.48 -4.23
CA ILE A 534 -26.01 -27.37 -5.12
C ILE A 534 -24.98 -26.42 -4.53
N THR A 535 -23.70 -26.75 -4.65
CA THR A 535 -22.60 -25.88 -4.25
C THR A 535 -22.18 -24.99 -5.42
N LEU A 536 -22.28 -23.67 -5.26
CA LEU A 536 -21.76 -22.66 -6.17
C LEU A 536 -20.27 -22.40 -5.85
N ARG A 537 -19.46 -22.38 -6.90
CA ARG A 537 -17.99 -22.30 -6.86
C ARG A 537 -17.49 -20.97 -7.44
N PRO A 538 -16.19 -20.68 -7.35
CA PRO A 538 -15.61 -19.50 -7.98
C PRO A 538 -15.96 -19.35 -9.47
N GLY A 539 -16.56 -18.20 -9.77
CA GLY A 539 -17.09 -17.77 -11.05
C GLY A 539 -18.46 -18.34 -11.42
N ASP A 540 -19.15 -19.00 -10.49
CA ASP A 540 -20.60 -19.14 -10.54
C ASP A 540 -21.27 -17.86 -10.00
N PHE A 541 -22.59 -17.76 -10.18
CA PHE A 541 -23.38 -16.61 -9.74
C PHE A 541 -24.75 -17.02 -9.19
N CYS A 542 -25.40 -16.11 -8.47
CA CYS A 542 -26.78 -16.26 -8.02
C CYS A 542 -27.57 -14.95 -8.13
N GLY A 543 -28.91 -15.07 -8.11
CA GLY A 543 -29.82 -13.94 -8.32
C GLY A 543 -30.22 -13.75 -9.78
N GLU A 544 -30.18 -14.80 -10.60
CA GLU A 544 -30.62 -14.78 -12.01
C GLU A 544 -32.09 -14.36 -12.20
N GLU A 545 -32.91 -14.44 -11.15
CA GLU A 545 -34.29 -13.95 -11.15
C GLU A 545 -34.37 -12.47 -11.55
N LEU A 546 -33.39 -11.67 -11.13
CA LEU A 546 -33.29 -10.24 -11.47
C LEU A 546 -33.13 -9.99 -12.97
N LEU A 547 -32.48 -10.92 -13.68
CA LEU A 547 -32.26 -10.80 -15.11
C LEU A 547 -33.60 -10.79 -15.86
N THR A 548 -34.53 -11.69 -15.48
CA THR A 548 -35.85 -11.77 -16.12
C THR A 548 -36.68 -10.55 -15.78
N TRP A 549 -36.63 -10.09 -14.53
CA TRP A 549 -37.38 -8.92 -14.07
C TRP A 549 -36.93 -7.61 -14.72
N ALA A 550 -35.62 -7.34 -14.79
CA ALA A 550 -35.08 -6.07 -15.29
C ALA A 550 -35.36 -5.86 -16.79
N LEU A 551 -35.57 -6.94 -17.55
CA LEU A 551 -35.78 -6.93 -19.00
C LEU A 551 -37.26 -6.88 -19.40
N MET A 552 -38.21 -6.99 -18.46
CA MET A 552 -39.63 -6.85 -18.79
C MET A 552 -39.98 -5.38 -19.10
N PRO A 553 -40.83 -5.12 -20.12
CA PRO A 553 -41.14 -3.77 -20.58
C PRO A 553 -41.79 -2.95 -19.48
N SER A 554 -42.68 -3.57 -18.72
CA SER A 554 -43.30 -3.05 -17.49
C SER A 554 -42.73 -3.76 -16.25
N SER A 555 -41.43 -3.64 -15.98
CA SER A 555 -40.84 -4.10 -14.72
C SER A 555 -41.57 -3.42 -13.55
N SER A 556 -42.29 -4.19 -12.73
CA SER A 556 -42.96 -3.67 -11.53
C SER A 556 -41.94 -3.05 -10.57
N LEU A 557 -42.39 -2.12 -9.72
CA LEU A 557 -41.56 -1.59 -8.62
C LEU A 557 -41.09 -2.71 -7.67
N ASN A 558 -41.83 -3.82 -7.62
CA ASN A 558 -41.53 -4.95 -6.75
C ASN A 558 -40.52 -5.91 -7.40
N VAL A 559 -39.46 -6.20 -6.65
CA VAL A 559 -38.38 -7.13 -7.00
C VAL A 559 -38.87 -8.58 -6.90
N PRO A 560 -38.39 -9.52 -7.74
CA PRO A 560 -38.79 -10.92 -7.67
C PRO A 560 -38.39 -11.59 -6.35
N SER A 561 -39.20 -12.54 -5.90
CA SER A 561 -38.87 -13.44 -4.78
C SER A 561 -37.88 -14.52 -5.22
N SER A 562 -36.97 -14.87 -4.32
CA SER A 562 -35.93 -15.88 -4.54
C SER A 562 -36.53 -17.28 -4.59
N THR A 563 -36.09 -18.08 -5.57
CA THR A 563 -36.50 -19.49 -5.70
C THR A 563 -35.70 -20.44 -4.80
N ARG A 564 -34.66 -19.92 -4.14
CA ARG A 564 -33.66 -20.69 -3.42
C ARG A 564 -33.10 -19.95 -2.22
N THR A 565 -32.66 -20.71 -1.23
CA THR A 565 -31.84 -20.23 -0.13
C THR A 565 -30.37 -20.34 -0.49
N VAL A 566 -29.63 -19.24 -0.42
CA VAL A 566 -28.18 -19.18 -0.66
C VAL A 566 -27.45 -18.88 0.64
N ARG A 567 -26.56 -19.79 1.05
CA ARG A 567 -25.79 -19.73 2.31
C ARG A 567 -24.30 -19.85 2.04
N ALA A 568 -23.47 -19.06 2.73
CA ALA A 568 -22.02 -19.16 2.65
C ALA A 568 -21.48 -20.38 3.43
N LEU A 569 -20.71 -21.25 2.76
CA LEU A 569 -20.06 -22.42 3.37
C LEU A 569 -18.69 -22.09 3.98
N CYS A 570 -18.02 -21.09 3.41
CA CYS A 570 -16.77 -20.51 3.89
C CYS A 570 -16.81 -18.99 3.73
N GLU A 571 -15.71 -18.30 4.00
CA GLU A 571 -15.56 -16.90 3.66
C GLU A 571 -15.63 -16.72 2.14
N VAL A 572 -16.43 -15.75 1.69
CA VAL A 572 -16.71 -15.51 0.27
C VAL A 572 -16.37 -14.08 -0.09
N GLU A 573 -15.61 -13.93 -1.17
CA GLU A 573 -15.37 -12.66 -1.87
C GLU A 573 -16.15 -12.69 -3.17
N ALA A 574 -17.01 -11.70 -3.38
CA ALA A 574 -17.90 -11.64 -4.53
C ALA A 574 -18.05 -10.19 -5.03
N PHE A 575 -18.52 -10.03 -6.27
CA PHE A 575 -19.09 -8.77 -6.72
C PHE A 575 -20.61 -8.88 -6.70
N ALA A 576 -21.29 -7.79 -6.34
CA ALA A 576 -22.74 -7.69 -6.36
C ALA A 576 -23.17 -6.63 -7.38
N LEU A 577 -24.18 -6.95 -8.19
CA LEU A 577 -24.89 -6.03 -9.06
C LEU A 577 -26.28 -5.78 -8.47
N GLN A 578 -26.57 -4.54 -8.09
CA GLN A 578 -27.85 -4.21 -7.48
C GLN A 578 -28.98 -4.25 -8.52
N ALA A 579 -30.20 -4.56 -8.07
CA ALA A 579 -31.38 -4.60 -8.92
C ALA A 579 -31.65 -3.26 -9.63
N GLU A 580 -31.47 -2.14 -8.91
CA GLU A 580 -31.67 -0.79 -9.46
C GLU A 580 -30.67 -0.47 -10.57
N ASP A 581 -29.41 -0.84 -10.38
CA ASP A 581 -28.34 -0.68 -11.36
C ASP A 581 -28.56 -1.54 -12.60
N LEU A 582 -28.96 -2.80 -12.41
CA LEU A 582 -29.32 -3.68 -13.52
C LEU A 582 -30.53 -3.14 -14.29
N LYS A 583 -31.54 -2.61 -13.59
CA LYS A 583 -32.72 -1.99 -14.20
C LYS A 583 -32.34 -0.71 -14.96
N PHE A 584 -31.45 0.12 -14.42
CA PHE A 584 -30.96 1.31 -15.09
C PHE A 584 -30.25 0.97 -16.39
N VAL A 585 -29.34 -0.01 -16.36
CA VAL A 585 -28.64 -0.50 -17.56
C VAL A 585 -29.64 -1.10 -18.56
N ALA A 586 -30.58 -1.90 -18.09
CA ALA A 586 -31.63 -2.46 -18.95
C ALA A 586 -32.47 -1.36 -19.63
N HIS A 587 -32.83 -0.28 -18.92
CA HIS A 587 -33.60 0.84 -19.46
C HIS A 587 -32.81 1.67 -20.47
N GLN A 588 -31.58 2.08 -20.11
CA GLN A 588 -30.73 2.92 -20.97
C GLN A 588 -30.46 2.26 -22.32
N PHE A 589 -30.49 0.93 -22.35
CA PHE A 589 -30.24 0.14 -23.53
C PHE A 589 -31.45 -0.73 -23.93
N LYS A 590 -32.70 -0.36 -23.57
CA LYS A 590 -33.94 -0.92 -24.18
C LYS A 590 -33.95 -0.82 -25.73
N ARG A 591 -33.00 -0.06 -26.29
CA ARG A 591 -32.59 -0.03 -27.71
C ARG A 591 -31.77 -1.24 -28.21
N LEU A 592 -31.58 -2.30 -27.40
CA LEU A 592 -30.92 -3.56 -27.78
C LEU A 592 -31.76 -4.35 -28.82
N HIS A 593 -31.94 -3.80 -30.01
CA HIS A 593 -32.60 -4.42 -31.16
C HIS A 593 -31.72 -5.54 -31.78
N SER A 594 -31.40 -6.55 -30.98
CA SER A 594 -30.72 -7.75 -31.47
C SER A 594 -31.61 -8.96 -31.25
N MET A 595 -32.09 -9.54 -32.35
CA MET A 595 -32.81 -10.83 -32.34
C MET A 595 -32.04 -11.92 -31.59
N LYS A 596 -30.69 -11.84 -31.58
CA LYS A 596 -29.83 -12.75 -30.81
C LYS A 596 -30.05 -12.63 -29.31
N LEU A 597 -30.11 -11.41 -28.77
CA LEU A 597 -30.35 -11.16 -27.35
C LEU A 597 -31.77 -11.57 -26.93
N GLN A 598 -32.77 -11.34 -27.78
CA GLN A 598 -34.14 -11.81 -27.54
C GLN A 598 -34.23 -13.34 -27.50
N HIS A 599 -33.54 -14.02 -28.41
CA HIS A 599 -33.47 -15.48 -28.42
C HIS A 599 -32.73 -16.01 -27.20
N ALA A 600 -31.60 -15.39 -26.82
CA ALA A 600 -30.87 -15.74 -25.61
C ALA A 600 -31.74 -15.56 -24.37
N PHE A 601 -32.46 -14.43 -24.27
CA PHE A 601 -33.40 -14.19 -23.18
C PHE A 601 -34.48 -15.26 -23.09
N ARG A 602 -35.17 -15.57 -24.21
CA ARG A 602 -36.20 -16.64 -24.24
C ARG A 602 -35.61 -18.00 -23.85
N TYR A 603 -34.39 -18.28 -24.28
CA TYR A 603 -33.71 -19.54 -23.99
C TYR A 603 -33.27 -19.66 -22.53
N TYR A 604 -32.76 -18.59 -21.92
CA TYR A 604 -32.24 -18.61 -20.54
C TYR A 604 -33.29 -18.24 -19.49
N SER A 605 -34.41 -17.62 -19.86
CA SER A 605 -35.49 -17.27 -18.94
C SER A 605 -36.24 -18.51 -18.43
N HIS A 606 -36.31 -18.64 -17.10
CA HIS A 606 -37.02 -19.75 -16.46
C HIS A 606 -38.51 -19.77 -16.79
N GLN A 607 -39.14 -18.59 -16.90
CA GLN A 607 -40.55 -18.45 -17.21
C GLN A 607 -40.86 -18.97 -18.63
N TRP A 608 -40.04 -18.60 -19.61
CA TRP A 608 -40.16 -19.07 -21.00
C TRP A 608 -39.91 -20.57 -21.13
N ARG A 609 -38.90 -21.12 -20.46
CA ARG A 609 -38.63 -22.56 -20.47
C ARG A 609 -39.76 -23.37 -19.84
N THR A 610 -40.30 -22.88 -18.72
CA THR A 610 -41.42 -23.53 -18.01
C THR A 610 -42.69 -23.48 -18.86
N TRP A 611 -43.01 -22.32 -19.43
CA TRP A 611 -44.14 -22.17 -20.34
C TRP A 611 -43.99 -23.09 -21.56
N ALA A 612 -42.82 -23.12 -22.21
CA ALA A 612 -42.57 -23.99 -23.36
C ALA A 612 -42.72 -25.47 -22.99
N ALA A 613 -42.19 -25.90 -21.84
CA ALA A 613 -42.35 -27.27 -21.35
C ALA A 613 -43.82 -27.61 -21.11
N CYS A 614 -44.57 -26.75 -20.42
CA CYS A 614 -46.00 -26.95 -20.18
C CYS A 614 -46.80 -26.94 -21.48
N PHE A 615 -46.46 -26.06 -22.43
CA PHE A 615 -47.10 -25.98 -23.74
C PHE A 615 -46.90 -27.27 -24.54
N ILE A 616 -45.65 -27.74 -24.65
CA ILE A 616 -45.30 -29.01 -25.30
C ILE A 616 -46.01 -30.19 -24.61
N GLN A 617 -45.99 -30.24 -23.27
CA GLN A 617 -46.70 -31.27 -22.51
C GLN A 617 -48.21 -31.25 -22.79
N SER A 618 -48.82 -30.07 -22.88
CA SER A 618 -50.25 -29.93 -23.18
C SER A 618 -50.58 -30.37 -24.60
N GLY A 619 -49.74 -30.02 -25.58
CA GLY A 619 -49.86 -30.44 -26.98
C GLY A 619 -49.71 -31.95 -27.13
N TRP A 620 -48.71 -32.54 -26.47
CA TRP A 620 -48.49 -33.98 -26.43
C TRP A 620 -49.66 -34.73 -25.81
N ARG A 621 -50.22 -34.24 -24.70
CA ARG A 621 -51.41 -34.84 -24.07
C ARG A 621 -52.63 -34.78 -24.99
N LYS A 622 -52.85 -33.66 -25.70
CA LYS A 622 -53.92 -33.53 -26.70
C LYS A 622 -53.73 -34.51 -27.87
N PHE A 623 -52.51 -34.64 -28.39
CA PHE A 623 -52.17 -35.60 -29.43
C PHE A 623 -52.41 -37.04 -28.98
N LYS A 624 -51.92 -37.43 -27.78
CA LYS A 624 -52.12 -38.76 -27.22
C LYS A 624 -53.60 -39.08 -27.03
N LYS A 625 -54.41 -38.11 -26.60
CA LYS A 625 -55.86 -38.25 -26.50
C LYS A 625 -56.51 -38.47 -27.87
N ARG A 626 -56.17 -37.67 -28.88
CA ARG A 626 -56.66 -37.85 -30.26
C ARG A 626 -56.28 -39.21 -30.83
N LYS A 627 -55.05 -39.68 -30.59
CA LYS A 627 -54.60 -41.00 -31.03
C LYS A 627 -55.39 -42.13 -30.37
N MET A 628 -55.59 -42.07 -29.05
CA MET A 628 -56.41 -43.06 -28.33
C MET A 628 -57.88 -43.03 -28.78
N THR A 629 -58.46 -41.86 -29.03
CA THR A 629 -59.83 -41.74 -29.57
C THR A 629 -59.93 -42.32 -30.98
N ASN A 630 -58.95 -42.06 -31.85
CA ASN A 630 -58.91 -42.64 -33.19
C ASN A 630 -58.71 -44.16 -33.15
N GLU A 631 -57.89 -44.69 -32.24
CA GLU A 631 -57.76 -46.14 -32.01
C GLU A 631 -59.07 -46.77 -31.52
N LEU A 632 -59.79 -46.10 -30.61
CA LEU A 632 -61.12 -46.52 -30.15
C LEU A 632 -62.16 -46.53 -31.29
N ILE A 633 -62.22 -45.46 -32.10
CA ILE A 633 -63.10 -45.39 -33.28
C ILE A 633 -62.74 -46.50 -34.29
N ARG A 634 -61.45 -46.82 -34.44
CA ARG A 634 -61.00 -47.90 -35.32
C ARG A 634 -61.39 -49.28 -34.79
N GLN A 635 -61.38 -49.48 -33.47
CA GLN A 635 -61.89 -50.70 -32.82
C GLN A 635 -63.42 -50.81 -32.88
N GLU A 636 -64.15 -49.71 -32.68
CA GLU A 636 -65.61 -49.67 -32.83
C GLU A 636 -66.06 -49.91 -34.28
N ASN A 637 -65.37 -49.32 -35.27
CA ASN A 637 -65.60 -49.59 -36.69
C ASN A 637 -65.22 -51.03 -37.09
N SER A 638 -64.24 -51.65 -36.43
CA SER A 638 -63.93 -53.07 -36.63
C SER A 638 -65.01 -54.01 -36.09
N PHE A 639 -65.80 -53.58 -35.10
CA PHE A 639 -66.94 -54.33 -34.58
C PHE A 639 -68.19 -54.21 -35.47
N TYR A 640 -68.33 -53.10 -36.21
CA TYR A 640 -69.48 -52.85 -37.10
C TYR A 640 -69.39 -53.56 -38.46
N TYR A 641 -68.23 -54.06 -38.87
CA TYR A 641 -68.02 -54.70 -40.18
C TYR A 641 -68.15 -56.24 -40.20
N MET A 642 -68.59 -56.86 -39.11
CA MET A 642 -68.77 -58.32 -39.03
C MET A 642 -70.25 -58.74 -39.16
N GLN A 643 -70.95 -58.27 -40.20
CA GLN A 643 -72.18 -58.92 -40.66
C GLN A 643 -72.47 -58.68 -42.17
N LEU A 644 -72.06 -59.68 -42.98
CA LEU A 644 -72.54 -60.11 -44.32
C LEU A 644 -72.09 -59.34 -45.61
N PRO A 645 -72.04 -60.02 -46.80
CA PRO A 645 -70.81 -60.11 -47.62
C PRO A 645 -70.90 -59.59 -49.09
N TYR A 646 -69.70 -59.36 -49.67
CA TYR A 646 -69.20 -59.43 -51.09
C TYR A 646 -70.09 -58.94 -52.25
N GLN A 647 -69.61 -58.06 -53.17
CA GLN A 647 -68.72 -58.36 -54.34
C GLN A 647 -68.55 -57.05 -55.15
N GLY A 648 -67.45 -56.60 -55.76
CA GLY A 648 -66.03 -56.95 -55.84
C GLY A 648 -65.30 -55.99 -56.82
N SER A 649 -63.95 -55.90 -56.74
CA SER A 649 -62.97 -55.57 -57.84
C SER A 649 -62.88 -54.11 -58.35
N TYR A 650 -61.75 -53.43 -58.64
CA TYR A 650 -60.30 -53.72 -58.80
C TYR A 650 -59.52 -52.35 -58.81
N TYR A 651 -58.31 -52.27 -58.21
CA TYR A 651 -57.07 -51.45 -58.45
C TYR A 651 -57.17 -49.92 -58.75
N SER A 652 -56.22 -49.02 -58.42
CA SER A 652 -54.98 -48.97 -57.62
C SER A 652 -54.46 -47.51 -57.68
N ASP A 653 -53.64 -47.17 -56.67
CA ASP A 653 -52.46 -46.29 -56.73
C ASP A 653 -52.52 -44.86 -56.16
N ASP A 654 -51.45 -44.59 -55.42
CA ASP A 654 -51.10 -43.40 -54.64
C ASP A 654 -50.82 -42.17 -55.53
N GLN A 655 -51.15 -40.97 -55.03
CA GLN A 655 -50.12 -39.95 -54.85
C GLN A 655 -50.57 -38.79 -53.94
N VAL A 656 -49.63 -38.50 -53.04
CA VAL A 656 -49.54 -37.38 -52.11
C VAL A 656 -49.33 -36.07 -52.87
N THR A 657 -49.99 -34.97 -52.47
CA THR A 657 -49.30 -33.72 -52.11
C THR A 657 -50.19 -32.74 -51.38
N ASP A 658 -49.53 -32.15 -50.39
CA ASP A 658 -49.89 -31.14 -49.40
C ASP A 658 -50.32 -29.79 -50.03
N ALA A 659 -51.22 -29.08 -49.37
CA ALA A 659 -51.49 -27.67 -49.65
C ALA A 659 -51.66 -26.88 -48.34
N SER A 660 -50.63 -26.08 -48.07
CA SER A 660 -50.56 -24.96 -47.16
C SER A 660 -51.69 -23.95 -47.37
N TYR A 661 -52.17 -23.38 -46.26
CA TYR A 661 -53.08 -22.24 -46.24
C TYR A 661 -52.35 -20.93 -46.57
N GLU A 662 -52.86 -20.19 -47.55
CA GLU A 662 -52.59 -18.78 -47.79
C GLU A 662 -53.58 -17.86 -47.05
N GLU A 663 -53.13 -16.60 -46.98
CA GLU A 663 -53.62 -15.42 -46.27
C GLU A 663 -55.04 -14.96 -46.64
N GLU A 664 -55.70 -14.33 -45.66
CA GLU A 664 -56.90 -13.50 -45.84
C GLU A 664 -56.51 -12.03 -46.08
N SER A 665 -57.08 -11.45 -47.13
CA SER A 665 -57.21 -10.01 -47.31
C SER A 665 -58.57 -9.67 -47.91
N GLY A 666 -59.36 -8.89 -47.15
CA GLY A 666 -59.98 -7.68 -47.68
C GLY A 666 -61.38 -7.74 -48.33
N LYS A 667 -62.32 -7.15 -47.58
CA LYS A 667 -63.36 -6.16 -47.97
C LYS A 667 -64.78 -6.60 -48.39
N ASP A 668 -65.71 -6.05 -47.59
CA ASP A 668 -67.13 -5.72 -47.76
C ASP A 668 -67.63 -5.35 -49.18
N SER A 669 -68.87 -5.74 -49.52
CA SER A 669 -70.08 -4.89 -49.37
C SER A 669 -71.31 -5.36 -50.20
N SER A 670 -72.45 -5.41 -49.49
CA SER A 670 -73.83 -5.04 -49.85
C SER A 670 -74.62 -5.67 -51.04
N VAL A 671 -75.74 -6.32 -50.63
CA VAL A 671 -77.16 -6.04 -51.00
C VAL A 671 -77.68 -6.37 -52.41
N HIS A 672 -78.58 -7.37 -52.53
CA HIS A 672 -80.01 -7.23 -52.92
C HIS A 672 -80.81 -8.56 -52.82
N SER A 673 -82.00 -8.49 -52.23
CA SER A 673 -83.12 -9.49 -52.27
C SER A 673 -83.97 -9.30 -53.55
N PRO A 674 -85.09 -10.03 -53.86
CA PRO A 674 -85.84 -11.03 -53.07
C PRO A 674 -86.46 -12.26 -53.81
N ASN A 675 -87.01 -13.18 -52.98
CA ASN A 675 -88.20 -14.06 -53.13
C ASN A 675 -88.34 -15.09 -54.28
N ILE A 676 -88.56 -16.37 -53.93
CA ILE A 676 -89.89 -17.05 -53.93
C ILE A 676 -89.78 -18.43 -53.23
N GLN A 677 -90.91 -18.85 -52.66
CA GLN A 677 -91.17 -19.85 -51.62
C GLN A 677 -91.20 -21.31 -52.09
N HIS A 678 -90.92 -22.26 -51.18
CA HIS A 678 -91.91 -23.32 -50.91
C HIS A 678 -91.87 -23.80 -49.46
N LEU A 679 -93.06 -23.83 -48.88
CA LEU A 679 -93.42 -24.23 -47.51
C LEU A 679 -93.61 -25.75 -47.46
N GLY A 680 -93.29 -26.39 -46.32
CA GLY A 680 -93.88 -27.67 -45.95
C GLY A 680 -93.00 -28.59 -45.09
N ILE A 681 -93.40 -28.74 -43.81
CA ILE A 681 -92.94 -29.73 -42.80
C ILE A 681 -91.84 -29.22 -41.84
N THR A 682 -92.25 -28.28 -41.00
CA THR A 682 -91.70 -27.94 -39.69
C THR A 682 -92.19 -28.94 -38.61
N VAL A 683 -91.61 -28.81 -37.40
CA VAL A 683 -92.30 -28.89 -36.08
C VAL A 683 -91.85 -29.96 -35.06
N LEU A 684 -91.08 -31.00 -35.39
CA LEU A 684 -90.81 -32.07 -34.37
C LEU A 684 -89.49 -32.01 -33.57
N ALA A 685 -88.49 -31.20 -33.91
CA ALA A 685 -87.19 -31.23 -33.22
C ALA A 685 -87.00 -30.19 -32.10
N SER A 686 -87.82 -29.14 -32.01
CA SER A 686 -87.57 -28.01 -31.10
C SER A 686 -88.23 -28.10 -29.71
N ARG A 687 -88.97 -29.18 -29.41
CA ARG A 687 -89.61 -29.39 -28.09
C ARG A 687 -88.86 -30.34 -27.14
N PHE A 688 -87.86 -31.08 -27.61
CA PHE A 688 -87.10 -32.02 -26.76
C PHE A 688 -85.95 -31.35 -25.97
N ALA A 689 -85.43 -30.22 -26.44
CA ALA A 689 -84.29 -29.54 -25.82
C ALA A 689 -84.64 -28.64 -24.61
N LYS A 690 -85.93 -28.48 -24.27
CA LYS A 690 -86.38 -27.52 -23.25
C LYS A 690 -86.88 -28.15 -21.93
N ASN A 691 -86.85 -29.49 -21.79
CA ASN A 691 -87.39 -30.20 -20.63
C ASN A 691 -86.39 -30.96 -19.75
N THR A 692 -85.08 -30.90 -20.01
CA THR A 692 -84.05 -31.52 -19.14
C THR A 692 -83.50 -30.60 -18.05
N ARG A 693 -84.15 -29.45 -17.81
CA ARG A 693 -83.70 -28.43 -16.84
C ARG A 693 -84.77 -28.08 -15.82
N ARG A 694 -85.16 -29.04 -14.97
CA ARG A 694 -85.59 -28.83 -13.56
C ARG A 694 -86.08 -30.12 -12.92
N GLY A 695 -85.36 -30.61 -11.90
CA GLY A 695 -85.90 -31.56 -10.95
C GLY A 695 -84.93 -32.67 -10.54
N SER A 696 -83.94 -32.35 -9.70
CA SER A 696 -83.64 -33.04 -8.43
C SER A 696 -82.18 -32.83 -8.03
N ALA A 697 -82.00 -31.92 -7.08
CA ALA A 697 -80.82 -31.83 -6.26
C ALA A 697 -80.88 -32.94 -5.20
N GLN A 698 -79.91 -33.85 -5.19
CA GLN A 698 -79.34 -34.46 -3.97
C GLN A 698 -78.10 -35.28 -4.35
N LYS A 699 -76.99 -35.04 -3.63
CA LYS A 699 -75.68 -35.71 -3.76
C LYS A 699 -75.81 -37.23 -3.55
N PRO A 700 -74.89 -38.03 -4.13
CA PRO A 700 -73.80 -38.53 -3.29
C PRO A 700 -72.41 -38.50 -3.95
N VAL A 701 -71.47 -38.06 -3.12
CA VAL A 701 -70.08 -38.51 -2.87
C VAL A 701 -69.38 -39.41 -3.91
N ASP A 702 -68.28 -38.86 -4.43
CA ASP A 702 -66.98 -39.42 -4.77
C ASP A 702 -66.85 -40.89 -5.26
N ALA A 703 -66.52 -41.02 -6.54
CA ALA A 703 -65.63 -42.06 -7.04
C ALA A 703 -64.67 -41.47 -8.08
N ALA A 704 -63.38 -41.68 -7.85
CA ALA A 704 -62.26 -41.05 -8.52
C ALA A 704 -62.18 -41.33 -10.04
N SER A 705 -61.95 -40.29 -10.84
CA SER A 705 -60.95 -40.35 -11.91
C SER A 705 -60.42 -38.95 -12.26
N SER A 706 -59.10 -38.87 -12.24
CA SER A 706 -58.26 -37.70 -12.41
C SER A 706 -58.36 -37.10 -13.82
N SER A 707 -59.15 -36.04 -13.98
CA SER A 707 -58.94 -35.06 -15.06
C SER A 707 -58.28 -33.83 -14.47
N LEU A 708 -56.95 -33.84 -14.34
CA LEU A 708 -56.15 -32.66 -14.05
C LEU A 708 -56.47 -31.56 -15.07
N LYS A 709 -57.29 -30.57 -14.68
CA LYS A 709 -57.35 -29.28 -15.36
C LYS A 709 -55.95 -28.68 -15.27
N ILE A 710 -55.22 -28.67 -16.38
CA ILE A 710 -53.95 -27.97 -16.48
C ILE A 710 -54.26 -26.47 -16.30
N PRO A 711 -53.57 -25.75 -15.40
CA PRO A 711 -53.72 -24.30 -15.30
C PRO A 711 -53.37 -23.69 -16.66
N GLN A 712 -54.20 -22.78 -17.16
CA GLN A 712 -53.84 -21.97 -18.32
C GLN A 712 -52.69 -21.05 -17.88
N LEU A 713 -51.45 -21.47 -18.15
CA LEU A 713 -50.30 -20.60 -18.04
C LEU A 713 -50.39 -19.58 -19.18
N PHE A 714 -50.57 -18.31 -18.81
CA PHE A 714 -50.49 -17.20 -19.75
C PHE A 714 -49.12 -17.23 -20.44
N LYS A 715 -49.10 -16.91 -21.75
CA LYS A 715 -47.85 -16.73 -22.48
C LYS A 715 -47.05 -15.65 -21.73
N PRO A 716 -45.80 -15.91 -21.32
CA PRO A 716 -44.96 -14.89 -20.72
C PRO A 716 -44.88 -13.69 -21.66
N ASP A 717 -44.96 -12.49 -21.10
CA ASP A 717 -44.88 -11.27 -21.88
C ASP A 717 -43.55 -11.24 -22.62
N GLU A 718 -43.62 -10.95 -23.92
CA GLU A 718 -42.39 -10.74 -24.68
C GLU A 718 -41.75 -9.45 -24.18
N PRO A 719 -40.41 -9.41 -24.04
CA PRO A 719 -39.74 -8.14 -23.88
C PRO A 719 -40.07 -7.29 -25.10
N ASP A 720 -40.93 -6.30 -24.90
CA ASP A 720 -41.35 -5.37 -25.94
C ASP A 720 -40.28 -4.31 -26.08
N PHE A 721 -39.50 -4.45 -27.15
CA PHE A 721 -38.45 -3.51 -27.53
C PHE A 721 -38.95 -2.51 -28.58
N SER A 722 -40.26 -2.45 -28.84
CA SER A 722 -40.86 -1.66 -29.91
C SER A 722 -41.59 -0.40 -29.44
N VAL A 723 -41.66 -0.15 -28.13
CA VAL A 723 -42.39 0.98 -27.57
C VAL A 723 -41.44 2.00 -26.97
N ASP A 724 -41.31 3.13 -27.65
CA ASP A 724 -41.39 4.46 -27.04
C ASP A 724 -41.77 5.47 -28.13
N HIS A 725 -43.04 5.87 -28.14
CA HIS A 725 -43.40 7.25 -28.40
C HIS A 725 -44.24 7.70 -27.19
N GLU A 726 -43.90 8.89 -26.65
CA GLU A 726 -44.47 9.55 -25.46
C GLU A 726 -43.84 9.05 -24.13
N ASP A 727 -43.07 9.79 -23.35
CA ASP A 727 -43.03 11.25 -23.09
C ASP A 727 -41.63 11.74 -22.62
N VAL A 728 -41.37 13.01 -22.91
CA VAL A 728 -40.25 13.86 -22.43
C VAL A 728 -40.56 14.46 -21.07
#